data_AF-A0A433QG28-F1
#
_entry.id   AF-A0A433QG28-F1
#
_cell.length_a   1.000
_cell.length_b   1.000
_cell.length_c   1.000
_cell.angle_alpha   90.00
_cell.angle_beta   90.00
_cell.angle_gamma   90.00
#
_symmetry.space_group_name_H-M   'P 1'
#
loop_
_entity.id
_entity.type
_entity.pdbx_description
1 polymer ?
#
loop_
_entity_poly.entity_id
_entity_poly.type
_entity_poly.pdbx_seq_one_letter_code
_entity_poly.pdbx_strand_id
1 'polypeptide(L)'
;MSDELGNRIDSNASLPAPHTAFVCYIRRDASFLSKLKDAFSKHPEPPIAEKLPDVRFHHGRRRVDEFSWMENTDDPKFLQHIKLENDYADQMTKNTALLRYSLLREMQKRLRTPNVLPPLTTLANGYEYYTRSNNHGQVYCRKEKGQGSLAKEEILLDTSFLRSTNSNIRKVLLSPDHTIFAYTIEHEGMETGSLHFKDLTGGKNVKDNVLEEVFNFVWANDNMTVYYTVPNEQLRPWQVYAHRIGTPQSHDILIFEEVDDMVFVDIVNTKDKKYITINANSLSASEVYIIDAHHDMSKGDTPPLKLIERRSSGIEYYVDHHDDHFYILTNADESGNFKLVRTPDAQPGREHWQDLIKVKSTEKIEDIDLFRSHAVVYAKREGLPVILCYDLHTLGMHEIALPETFCVVNPGANLEFETDTFRFSINSPFAHESTWDYNMTSQKLTPVRVHPMHRFDATRFTCERIHVNAEGGVRIPVTLMHRKGIAMDGRNPVLMRSYGAYGQSTEPEFRVEHFPLLERGWVIALAHVRGGSELGRPWYEDGKLLRKKNTFTDFIAVAEYLVKTGVTNPDMLAATGTSAGGLLVGAMCHMRPDLFRALILRVPFVDPLSAMLNPDLPLTRVEYPEWGNPTADPIVYDYIASYAPYDNIPEGRTRPSILVTAGLRDQRVACWHPLKFVARMRERDTAAGSGSDGSGIVLAKVDVDKGHFGAGRDQEQRLKESAFELAFLISQVQR
;
A
#
# COMPACT_ATOMS: atom_id res chain seq x y z
N MET A 1 44.13 38.82 -27.04
CA MET A 1 44.78 39.68 -26.03
C MET A 1 45.27 38.72 -24.96
N SER A 2 46.52 38.24 -25.04
CA SER A 2 47.79 38.96 -24.79
C SER A 2 48.09 38.94 -23.28
N ASP A 3 49.17 38.35 -22.76
CA ASP A 3 50.40 37.77 -23.38
C ASP A 3 50.78 36.47 -22.63
N GLU A 4 51.46 35.48 -23.23
CA GLU A 4 52.93 35.41 -23.43
C GLU A 4 53.80 35.89 -22.26
N LEU A 5 54.46 34.95 -21.56
CA LEU A 5 55.92 34.86 -21.46
C LEU A 5 56.34 33.61 -20.65
N GLY A 6 57.55 33.09 -20.92
CA GLY A 6 58.13 31.94 -20.21
C GLY A 6 59.64 32.12 -20.01
N ASN A 7 60.37 31.00 -19.83
CA ASN A 7 61.81 30.90 -19.51
C ASN A 7 62.18 31.29 -18.06
N ARG A 8 63.18 30.66 -17.40
CA ARG A 8 64.21 29.70 -17.85
C ARG A 8 64.85 28.92 -16.66
N ILE A 9 65.30 27.67 -16.88
CA ILE A 9 66.59 27.02 -16.45
C ILE A 9 66.97 27.10 -14.94
N ASP A 10 67.39 26.06 -14.20
CA ASP A 10 67.90 24.69 -14.50
C ASP A 10 67.66 23.74 -13.27
N SER A 11 68.13 22.49 -13.08
CA SER A 11 69.04 21.55 -13.79
C SER A 11 68.76 20.08 -13.33
N ASN A 12 69.63 19.12 -13.70
CA ASN A 12 70.13 17.93 -12.95
C ASN A 12 69.30 17.36 -11.76
N ALA A 13 69.09 16.04 -11.62
CA ALA A 13 69.61 14.86 -12.34
C ALA A 13 68.72 13.61 -12.11
N SER A 14 68.91 12.57 -12.92
CA SER A 14 68.12 11.32 -12.86
C SER A 14 68.81 10.16 -12.11
N LEU A 15 68.00 9.44 -11.31
CA LEU A 15 68.02 8.01 -10.93
C LEU A 15 69.34 7.21 -10.99
N PRO A 16 69.56 6.34 -9.98
CA PRO A 16 69.41 4.90 -10.29
C PRO A 16 68.53 4.10 -9.30
N ALA A 17 68.27 2.84 -9.67
CA ALA A 17 67.38 1.89 -8.98
C ALA A 17 68.07 1.10 -7.84
N PRO A 18 67.32 0.39 -6.96
CA PRO A 18 67.85 -0.11 -5.69
C PRO A 18 68.30 -1.58 -5.73
N HIS A 19 69.25 -1.95 -4.85
CA HIS A 19 69.38 -3.30 -4.29
C HIS A 19 70.25 -3.35 -3.02
N THR A 20 69.62 -3.48 -1.84
CA THR A 20 70.19 -4.24 -0.70
C THR A 20 69.07 -4.60 0.27
N ALA A 21 69.16 -5.74 0.94
CA ALA A 21 68.06 -6.30 1.73
C ALA A 21 68.12 -5.89 3.21
N PHE A 22 66.95 -5.69 3.82
CA PHE A 22 66.77 -5.75 5.28
C PHE A 22 65.76 -6.84 5.62
N VAL A 23 66.24 -7.90 6.26
CA VAL A 23 65.39 -9.03 6.69
C VAL A 23 64.76 -8.71 8.04
N CYS A 24 63.57 -8.11 8.02
CA CYS A 24 62.78 -7.93 9.24
C CYS A 24 62.24 -9.29 9.72
N TYR A 25 62.90 -9.84 10.75
CA TYR A 25 62.59 -11.14 11.33
C TYR A 25 61.33 -11.10 12.20
N ILE A 26 60.15 -11.06 11.56
CA ILE A 26 58.86 -11.14 12.28
C ILE A 26 58.78 -12.51 12.96
N ARG A 27 58.95 -12.54 14.29
CA ARG A 27 58.62 -13.73 15.09
C ARG A 27 57.17 -14.08 14.84
N ARG A 28 56.91 -15.30 14.37
CA ARG A 28 55.57 -15.89 14.27
C ARG A 28 55.05 -16.20 15.68
N ASP A 29 54.66 -15.15 16.40
CA ASP A 29 53.95 -15.32 17.66
C ASP A 29 52.53 -15.82 17.37
N ALA A 30 52.27 -17.08 17.70
CA ALA A 30 50.98 -17.71 17.48
C ALA A 30 49.85 -16.99 18.24
N SER A 31 50.16 -16.32 19.36
CA SER A 31 49.18 -15.54 20.12
C SER A 31 48.81 -14.22 19.44
N PHE A 32 49.69 -13.65 18.62
CA PHE A 32 49.36 -12.45 17.83
C PHE A 32 48.47 -12.81 16.64
N LEU A 33 48.74 -13.94 15.98
CA LEU A 33 47.88 -14.46 14.92
C LEU A 33 46.54 -15.03 15.45
N SER A 34 46.50 -15.56 16.68
CA SER A 34 45.22 -15.93 17.32
C SER A 34 44.43 -14.68 17.70
N LYS A 35 45.04 -13.67 18.33
CA LYS A 35 44.34 -12.41 18.67
C LYS A 35 43.86 -11.63 17.45
N LEU A 36 44.60 -11.68 16.33
CA LEU A 36 44.11 -11.16 15.05
C LEU A 36 42.93 -11.99 14.52
N LYS A 37 42.97 -13.33 14.61
CA LYS A 37 41.79 -14.15 14.31
C LYS A 37 40.60 -13.77 15.19
N ASP A 38 40.75 -13.74 16.51
CA ASP A 38 39.68 -13.41 17.47
C ASP A 38 39.09 -12.01 17.21
N ALA A 39 39.93 -11.04 16.84
CA ALA A 39 39.50 -9.69 16.45
C ALA A 39 38.78 -9.62 15.09
N PHE A 40 38.97 -10.61 14.21
CA PHE A 40 38.28 -10.76 12.92
C PHE A 40 37.19 -11.85 12.91
N SER A 41 37.03 -12.62 14.00
CA SER A 41 36.09 -13.75 14.08
C SER A 41 34.99 -13.61 15.13
N LYS A 42 34.91 -12.47 15.83
CA LYS A 42 33.68 -12.10 16.53
C LYS A 42 32.58 -11.79 15.52
N HIS A 43 31.69 -12.74 15.32
CA HIS A 43 30.35 -12.44 14.81
C HIS A 43 29.71 -11.39 15.74
N PRO A 44 29.00 -10.38 15.20
CA PRO A 44 28.34 -9.39 16.04
C PRO A 44 27.26 -10.09 16.87
N GLU A 45 27.19 -9.76 18.15
CA GLU A 45 26.16 -10.28 19.05
C GLU A 45 24.85 -9.49 18.82
N PRO A 46 23.68 -10.15 18.78
CA PRO A 46 22.41 -9.47 18.57
C PRO A 46 22.05 -8.58 19.78
N PRO A 47 21.42 -7.42 19.56
CA PRO A 47 20.88 -6.61 20.66
C PRO A 47 19.94 -7.42 21.56
N ILE A 48 20.17 -7.29 22.87
CA ILE A 48 19.35 -7.87 23.94
C ILE A 48 18.53 -6.73 24.54
N ALA A 49 17.21 -6.83 24.47
CA ALA A 49 16.30 -5.87 25.08
C ALA A 49 16.21 -6.07 26.60
N GLU A 50 15.97 -4.98 27.33
CA GLU A 50 15.68 -5.03 28.77
C GLU A 50 14.36 -5.77 29.01
N LYS A 51 14.31 -6.65 30.01
CA LYS A 51 13.11 -7.40 30.39
C LYS A 51 12.46 -6.75 31.61
N LEU A 52 11.31 -6.11 31.40
CA LEU A 52 10.51 -5.46 32.44
C LEU A 52 9.13 -6.13 32.47
N PRO A 53 8.90 -7.15 33.34
CA PRO A 53 7.68 -7.96 33.30
C PRO A 53 6.42 -7.17 33.68
N ASP A 54 5.65 -6.78 32.68
CA ASP A 54 4.27 -6.32 32.83
C ASP A 54 3.33 -7.54 32.95
N VAL A 55 2.32 -7.47 33.82
CA VAL A 55 1.43 -8.60 34.14
C VAL A 55 -0.02 -8.16 34.01
N ARG A 56 -0.57 -8.34 32.81
CA ARG A 56 -1.95 -7.97 32.46
C ARG A 56 -2.91 -9.15 32.71
N PHE A 57 -4.13 -8.85 33.16
CA PHE A 57 -5.17 -9.84 33.42
C PHE A 57 -6.43 -9.51 32.62
N HIS A 58 -6.85 -10.42 31.74
CA HIS A 58 -8.07 -10.28 30.93
C HIS A 58 -8.87 -11.58 31.00
N HIS A 59 -10.18 -11.51 31.28
CA HIS A 59 -11.04 -12.69 31.43
C HIS A 59 -10.47 -13.79 32.34
N GLY A 60 -9.83 -13.40 33.45
CA GLY A 60 -9.14 -14.31 34.38
C GLY A 60 -7.81 -14.92 33.89
N ARG A 61 -7.42 -14.68 32.63
CA ARG A 61 -6.16 -15.15 32.04
C ARG A 61 -5.04 -14.17 32.41
N ARG A 62 -3.90 -14.70 32.85
CA ARG A 62 -2.69 -13.93 33.16
C ARG A 62 -1.75 -13.93 31.95
N ARG A 63 -1.54 -12.77 31.34
CA ARG A 63 -0.49 -12.55 30.33
C ARG A 63 0.71 -11.90 31.00
N VAL A 64 1.93 -12.26 30.59
CA VAL A 64 3.16 -11.59 31.01
C VAL A 64 3.85 -11.09 29.76
N ASP A 65 4.24 -9.82 29.75
CA ASP A 65 4.87 -9.16 28.63
C ASP A 65 6.12 -8.42 29.12
N GLU A 66 7.30 -9.03 28.93
CA GLU A 66 8.55 -8.43 29.37
C GLU A 66 9.03 -7.25 28.51
N PHE A 67 8.32 -6.94 27.41
CA PHE A 67 8.71 -5.92 26.43
C PHE A 67 7.64 -4.85 26.18
N SER A 68 6.54 -4.83 26.94
CA SER A 68 5.50 -3.80 26.78
C SER A 68 5.99 -2.38 27.05
N TRP A 69 7.12 -2.19 27.72
CA TRP A 69 7.80 -0.89 27.84
C TRP A 69 8.11 -0.23 26.49
N MET A 70 8.25 -1.02 25.41
CA MET A 70 8.42 -0.52 24.04
C MET A 70 7.17 0.17 23.49
N GLU A 71 5.98 -0.01 24.09
CA GLU A 71 4.73 0.65 23.69
C GLU A 71 4.81 2.18 23.88
N ASN A 72 5.72 2.67 24.73
CA ASN A 72 6.08 4.09 24.82
C ASN A 72 7.17 4.45 23.80
N THR A 73 6.77 4.93 22.62
CA THR A 73 7.68 5.28 21.53
C THR A 73 8.60 6.48 21.82
N ASP A 74 8.24 7.32 22.80
CA ASP A 74 9.01 8.51 23.19
C ASP A 74 10.12 8.19 24.21
N ASP A 75 10.21 6.96 24.73
CA ASP A 75 11.29 6.57 25.64
C ASP A 75 12.66 6.61 24.94
N PRO A 76 13.66 7.38 25.43
CA PRO A 76 15.02 7.34 24.90
C PRO A 76 15.65 5.95 24.86
N LYS A 77 15.23 5.00 25.73
CA LYS A 77 15.61 3.58 25.66
C LYS A 77 15.13 2.92 24.37
N PHE A 78 13.90 3.23 23.91
CA PHE A 78 13.32 2.65 22.71
C PHE A 78 14.04 3.15 21.45
N LEU A 79 14.31 4.45 21.37
CA LEU A 79 15.13 5.05 20.31
C LEU A 79 16.57 4.49 20.28
N GLN A 80 17.16 4.26 21.46
CA GLN A 80 18.49 3.62 21.57
C GLN A 80 18.45 2.12 21.21
N HIS A 81 17.35 1.41 21.47
CA HIS A 81 17.16 0.02 21.01
C HIS A 81 17.02 -0.06 19.48
N ILE A 82 16.21 0.81 18.88
CA ILE A 82 16.09 0.98 17.42
C ILE A 82 17.47 1.18 16.76
N LYS A 83 18.32 2.02 17.35
CA LYS A 83 19.69 2.22 16.85
C LYS A 83 20.51 0.93 16.90
N LEU A 84 20.48 0.19 18.00
CA LEU A 84 21.21 -1.07 18.15
C LEU A 84 20.75 -2.14 17.15
N GLU A 85 19.45 -2.23 16.86
CA GLU A 85 18.90 -3.09 15.80
C GLU A 85 19.45 -2.70 14.42
N ASN A 86 19.39 -1.42 14.08
CA ASN A 86 19.86 -0.91 12.80
C ASN A 86 21.37 -1.12 12.61
N ASP A 87 22.18 -0.90 13.66
CA ASP A 87 23.62 -1.14 13.68
C ASP A 87 23.95 -2.63 13.54
N TYR A 88 23.17 -3.53 14.16
CA TYR A 88 23.33 -4.98 14.05
C TYR A 88 22.98 -5.50 12.65
N ALA A 89 21.87 -5.04 12.07
CA ALA A 89 21.45 -5.41 10.71
C ALA A 89 22.47 -4.98 9.64
N ASP A 90 23.08 -3.79 9.78
CA ASP A 90 24.11 -3.33 8.84
C ASP A 90 25.42 -4.11 8.98
N GLN A 91 25.80 -4.52 10.20
CA GLN A 91 26.95 -5.41 10.42
C GLN A 91 26.72 -6.80 9.83
N MET A 92 25.56 -7.41 10.11
CA MET A 92 25.21 -8.75 9.62
C MET A 92 25.05 -8.83 8.10
N THR A 93 24.67 -7.73 7.45
CA THR A 93 24.52 -7.66 5.97
C THR A 93 25.71 -7.03 5.26
N LYS A 94 26.82 -6.73 5.95
CA LYS A 94 27.99 -6.05 5.37
C LYS A 94 28.59 -6.77 4.17
N ASN A 95 28.55 -8.11 4.17
CA ASN A 95 29.00 -8.95 3.06
C ASN A 95 28.11 -8.86 1.80
N THR A 96 26.82 -8.52 1.92
CA THR A 96 25.90 -8.43 0.78
C THR A 96 25.99 -7.11 0.01
N ALA A 97 26.86 -6.17 0.41
CA ALA A 97 26.92 -4.82 -0.17
C ALA A 97 27.08 -4.80 -1.71
N LEU A 98 27.90 -5.69 -2.29
CA LEU A 98 28.06 -5.80 -3.75
C LEU A 98 26.80 -6.35 -4.43
N LEU A 99 26.12 -7.32 -3.80
CA LEU A 99 24.85 -7.87 -4.29
C LEU A 99 23.75 -6.79 -4.25
N ARG A 100 23.62 -6.06 -3.13
CA ARG A 100 22.72 -4.91 -2.98
C ARG A 100 22.94 -3.87 -4.08
N TYR A 101 24.20 -3.53 -4.37
CA TYR A 101 24.53 -2.61 -5.46
C TYR A 101 24.14 -3.17 -6.85
N SER A 102 24.38 -4.46 -7.12
CA SER A 102 23.97 -5.09 -8.40
C SER A 102 22.45 -5.06 -8.57
N LEU A 103 21.70 -5.49 -7.56
CA LEU A 103 20.23 -5.52 -7.56
C LEU A 103 19.63 -4.12 -7.76
N LEU A 104 20.16 -3.10 -7.06
CA LEU A 104 19.80 -1.70 -7.27
C LEU A 104 20.03 -1.28 -8.73
N ARG A 105 21.20 -1.59 -9.31
CA ARG A 105 21.51 -1.27 -10.71
C ARG A 105 20.72 -2.09 -11.73
N GLU A 106 20.24 -3.27 -11.37
CA GLU A 106 19.36 -4.09 -12.21
C GLU A 106 17.95 -3.50 -12.24
N MET A 107 17.36 -3.20 -11.07
CA MET A 107 16.05 -2.55 -10.98
C MET A 107 16.06 -1.15 -11.62
N GLN A 108 17.11 -0.33 -11.42
CA GLN A 108 17.25 0.96 -12.10
C GLN A 108 17.27 0.85 -13.64
N LYS A 109 17.76 -0.26 -14.22
CA LYS A 109 17.71 -0.51 -15.68
C LYS A 109 16.34 -1.01 -16.16
N ARG A 110 15.52 -1.53 -15.25
CA ARG A 110 14.17 -2.06 -15.51
C ARG A 110 13.09 -0.99 -15.39
N LEU A 111 13.34 0.13 -14.71
CA LEU A 111 12.41 1.25 -14.58
C LEU A 111 12.28 2.08 -15.87
N ARG A 112 11.10 2.66 -16.08
CA ARG A 112 10.84 3.69 -17.09
C ARG A 112 11.82 4.85 -16.93
N THR A 113 12.52 5.21 -18.01
CA THR A 113 13.19 6.51 -18.12
C THR A 113 12.11 7.62 -18.21
N PRO A 114 12.02 8.58 -17.28
CA PRO A 114 10.83 9.44 -17.17
C PRO A 114 10.53 10.27 -18.44
N ASN A 115 11.58 10.80 -19.07
CA ASN A 115 11.51 11.93 -20.02
C ASN A 115 11.20 11.56 -21.49
N VAL A 116 10.69 10.36 -21.79
CA VAL A 116 10.52 9.88 -23.18
C VAL A 116 9.17 10.27 -23.81
N LEU A 117 8.11 10.40 -23.01
CA LEU A 117 6.76 10.70 -23.48
C LEU A 117 6.14 11.85 -22.68
N PRO A 118 5.24 12.66 -23.29
CA PRO A 118 4.54 13.74 -22.59
C PRO A 118 3.72 13.23 -21.39
N PRO A 119 3.38 14.12 -20.44
CA PRO A 119 2.44 13.78 -19.38
C PRO A 119 1.06 13.45 -19.98
N LEU A 120 0.27 12.65 -19.26
CA LEU A 120 -1.14 12.44 -19.65
C LEU A 120 -1.92 13.73 -19.41
N THR A 121 -2.73 14.11 -20.39
CA THR A 121 -3.67 15.21 -20.27
C THR A 121 -5.07 14.71 -19.93
N THR A 122 -5.73 15.38 -18.99
CA THR A 122 -7.15 15.22 -18.68
C THR A 122 -7.89 16.45 -19.18
N LEU A 123 -9.04 16.25 -19.83
CA LEU A 123 -9.89 17.34 -20.32
C LEU A 123 -10.93 17.68 -19.26
N ALA A 124 -11.11 18.98 -19.00
CA ALA A 124 -12.23 19.51 -18.21
C ALA A 124 -12.37 21.02 -18.44
N ASN A 125 -13.61 21.52 -18.51
CA ASN A 125 -13.95 22.95 -18.60
C ASN A 125 -13.09 23.77 -19.60
N GLY A 126 -12.91 23.25 -20.83
CA GLY A 126 -12.15 23.94 -21.88
C GLY A 126 -10.62 23.93 -21.75
N TYR A 127 -10.06 23.26 -20.74
CA TYR A 127 -8.61 23.13 -20.54
C TYR A 127 -8.12 21.69 -20.67
N GLU A 128 -6.81 21.54 -20.92
CA GLU A 128 -6.06 20.29 -20.76
C GLU A 128 -5.19 20.38 -19.49
N TYR A 129 -5.53 19.59 -18.47
CA TYR A 129 -4.80 19.50 -17.20
C TYR A 129 -3.77 18.38 -17.22
N TYR A 130 -2.59 18.63 -16.68
CA TYR A 130 -1.53 17.61 -16.58
C TYR A 130 -0.56 17.92 -15.44
N THR A 131 0.13 16.89 -14.95
CA THR A 131 1.22 17.01 -13.96
C THR A 131 2.53 16.56 -14.58
N ARG A 132 3.59 17.34 -14.40
CA ARG A 132 4.96 17.02 -14.85
C ARG A 132 5.95 17.10 -13.70
N SER A 133 6.78 16.08 -13.54
CA SER A 133 7.88 16.09 -12.55
C SER A 133 9.07 16.91 -13.04
N ASN A 134 9.77 17.57 -12.12
CA ASN A 134 11.08 18.18 -12.35
C ASN A 134 12.09 17.63 -11.30
N ASN A 135 13.32 18.18 -11.26
CA ASN A 135 14.36 17.74 -10.32
C ASN A 135 14.09 18.14 -8.84
N HIS A 136 12.95 18.75 -8.55
CA HIS A 136 12.66 19.43 -7.29
C HIS A 136 11.26 19.10 -6.73
N GLY A 137 10.32 18.63 -7.55
CA GLY A 137 8.97 18.29 -7.15
C GLY A 137 8.06 17.91 -8.32
N GLN A 138 6.75 17.94 -8.07
CA GLN A 138 5.73 17.91 -9.12
C GLN A 138 5.37 19.33 -9.52
N VAL A 139 4.96 19.52 -10.77
CA VAL A 139 4.41 20.77 -11.27
C VAL A 139 3.05 20.48 -11.91
N TYR A 140 2.01 21.08 -11.33
CA TYR A 140 0.63 21.00 -11.79
C TYR A 140 0.40 22.10 -12.82
N CYS A 141 -0.07 21.72 -14.01
CA CYS A 141 -0.17 22.60 -15.17
C CYS A 141 -1.54 22.50 -15.84
N ARG A 142 -1.92 23.59 -16.53
CA ARG A 142 -2.99 23.58 -17.54
C ARG A 142 -2.58 24.33 -18.80
N LYS A 143 -3.34 24.13 -19.87
CA LYS A 143 -3.31 24.92 -21.11
C LYS A 143 -4.69 24.90 -21.77
N GLU A 144 -5.01 25.89 -22.59
CA GLU A 144 -6.30 25.93 -23.31
C GLU A 144 -6.43 24.78 -24.32
N LYS A 145 -7.61 24.14 -24.36
CA LYS A 145 -7.92 22.99 -25.23
C LYS A 145 -7.93 23.42 -26.70
N GLY A 146 -7.35 22.58 -27.57
CA GLY A 146 -7.43 22.75 -29.03
C GLY A 146 -6.43 23.72 -29.66
N GLN A 147 -5.70 24.53 -28.89
CA GLN A 147 -4.62 25.39 -29.42
C GLN A 147 -3.29 24.64 -29.69
N GLY A 148 -3.22 23.34 -29.39
CA GLY A 148 -2.08 22.49 -29.75
C GLY A 148 -0.76 22.94 -29.13
N SER A 149 0.24 23.25 -29.97
CA SER A 149 1.54 23.78 -29.58
C SER A 149 1.59 25.31 -29.41
N LEU A 150 0.51 26.02 -29.75
CA LEU A 150 0.35 27.46 -29.48
C LEU A 150 -0.26 27.72 -28.10
N ALA A 151 -0.86 26.69 -27.49
CA ALA A 151 -1.46 26.75 -26.16
C ALA A 151 -0.39 27.10 -25.10
N LYS A 152 -0.57 28.22 -24.42
CA LYS A 152 0.34 28.65 -23.34
C LYS A 152 0.17 27.76 -22.11
N GLU A 153 1.27 27.22 -21.59
CA GLU A 153 1.27 26.54 -20.28
C GLU A 153 1.08 27.56 -19.15
N GLU A 154 0.18 27.25 -18.23
CA GLU A 154 -0.03 27.91 -16.95
C GLU A 154 0.36 26.96 -15.81
N ILE A 155 1.18 27.44 -14.86
CA ILE A 155 1.61 26.67 -13.69
C ILE A 155 0.68 26.97 -12.52
N LEU A 156 -0.14 25.97 -12.18
CA LEU A 156 -1.08 26.00 -11.06
C LEU A 156 -0.33 25.93 -9.74
N LEU A 157 0.60 24.99 -9.61
CA LEU A 157 1.47 24.83 -8.44
C LEU A 157 2.78 24.14 -8.84
N ASP A 158 3.92 24.68 -8.39
CA ASP A 158 5.21 23.98 -8.42
C ASP A 158 5.59 23.61 -6.99
N THR A 159 5.71 22.32 -6.69
CA THR A 159 5.95 21.84 -5.31
C THR A 159 7.41 21.92 -4.87
N SER A 160 8.29 22.62 -5.61
CA SER A 160 9.73 22.73 -5.30
C SER A 160 10.02 23.28 -3.89
N PHE A 161 9.11 24.07 -3.31
CA PHE A 161 9.24 24.59 -1.95
C PHE A 161 9.12 23.51 -0.86
N LEU A 162 8.43 22.39 -1.15
CA LEU A 162 8.32 21.23 -0.25
C LEU A 162 9.54 20.31 -0.29
N ARG A 163 10.56 20.61 -1.10
CA ARG A 163 11.72 19.72 -1.29
C ARG A 163 12.56 19.53 -0.02
N SER A 164 12.58 20.54 0.86
CA SER A 164 13.30 20.52 2.14
C SER A 164 12.39 20.39 3.35
N THR A 165 11.11 20.04 3.16
CA THR A 165 10.18 19.76 4.26
C THR A 165 9.78 18.29 4.23
N ASN A 166 9.46 17.70 5.39
CA ASN A 166 8.86 16.36 5.42
C ASN A 166 7.35 16.42 5.13
N SER A 167 6.95 17.20 4.12
CA SER A 167 5.55 17.48 3.78
C SER A 167 5.29 17.32 2.29
N ASN A 168 4.09 16.87 1.92
CA ASN A 168 3.71 16.42 0.58
C ASN A 168 2.32 16.95 0.18
N ILE A 169 1.99 16.93 -1.12
CA ILE A 169 0.64 17.28 -1.59
C ILE A 169 -0.24 16.04 -1.57
N ARG A 170 -1.22 15.99 -0.66
CA ARG A 170 -2.14 14.85 -0.46
C ARG A 170 -3.28 14.84 -1.48
N LYS A 171 -3.96 15.98 -1.67
CA LYS A 171 -5.06 16.16 -2.63
C LYS A 171 -4.95 17.53 -3.32
N VAL A 172 -5.41 17.61 -4.57
CA VAL A 172 -5.63 18.86 -5.30
C VAL A 172 -7.03 18.84 -5.93
N LEU A 173 -7.72 19.98 -5.95
CA LEU A 173 -8.98 20.19 -6.67
C LEU A 173 -9.04 21.62 -7.24
N LEU A 174 -9.86 21.82 -8.26
CA LEU A 174 -10.23 23.13 -8.78
C LEU A 174 -11.66 23.46 -8.37
N SER A 175 -11.96 24.74 -8.21
CA SER A 175 -13.35 25.22 -8.15
C SER A 175 -14.12 24.84 -9.43
N PRO A 176 -15.47 24.74 -9.39
CA PRO A 176 -16.31 24.37 -10.54
C PRO A 176 -16.09 25.22 -11.81
N ASP A 177 -15.77 26.50 -11.65
CA ASP A 177 -15.42 27.47 -12.71
C ASP A 177 -13.93 27.42 -13.13
N HIS A 178 -13.11 26.66 -12.39
CA HIS A 178 -11.67 26.52 -12.52
C HIS A 178 -10.86 27.83 -12.31
N THR A 179 -11.37 28.76 -11.48
CA THR A 179 -10.64 29.99 -11.09
C THR A 179 -9.81 29.88 -9.82
N ILE A 180 -10.12 28.94 -8.92
CA ILE A 180 -9.37 28.70 -7.67
C ILE A 180 -8.76 27.30 -7.69
N PHE A 181 -7.47 27.20 -7.41
CA PHE A 181 -6.75 25.93 -7.19
C PHE A 181 -6.59 25.68 -5.68
N ALA A 182 -7.18 24.58 -5.20
CA ALA A 182 -7.16 24.16 -3.80
C ALA A 182 -6.26 22.93 -3.61
N TYR A 183 -5.44 22.90 -2.57
CA TYR A 183 -4.48 21.81 -2.34
C TYR A 183 -4.16 21.59 -0.85
N THR A 184 -4.04 20.33 -0.42
CA THR A 184 -3.64 19.97 0.95
C THR A 184 -2.15 19.66 1.07
N ILE A 185 -1.47 20.26 2.06
CA ILE A 185 -0.10 19.94 2.45
C ILE A 185 -0.13 19.07 3.72
N GLU A 186 0.19 17.78 3.58
CA GLU A 186 0.30 16.82 4.69
C GLU A 186 1.77 16.65 5.12
N HIS A 187 2.04 16.60 6.42
CA HIS A 187 3.33 16.13 6.96
C HIS A 187 3.37 14.61 7.05
N GLU A 188 4.49 13.98 6.62
CA GLU A 188 4.58 12.52 6.53
C GLU A 188 4.38 11.84 7.90
N GLY A 189 3.32 11.02 7.99
CA GLY A 189 2.91 10.31 9.21
C GLY A 189 1.76 10.95 10.01
N MET A 190 1.19 12.07 9.54
CA MET A 190 0.06 12.74 10.23
C MET A 190 -1.32 12.33 9.71
N GLU A 191 -1.44 11.87 8.46
CA GLU A 191 -2.70 11.61 7.72
C GLU A 191 -3.68 12.81 7.60
N THR A 192 -3.37 13.98 8.18
CA THR A 192 -4.04 15.28 7.97
C THR A 192 -3.10 16.31 7.34
N GLY A 193 -3.64 17.43 6.88
CA GLY A 193 -2.84 18.54 6.37
C GLY A 193 -3.54 19.89 6.40
N SER A 194 -2.77 20.94 6.07
CA SER A 194 -3.30 22.28 5.84
C SER A 194 -3.87 22.38 4.42
N LEU A 195 -5.09 22.88 4.26
CA LEU A 195 -5.73 23.16 2.97
C LEU A 195 -5.49 24.62 2.57
N HIS A 196 -4.86 24.82 1.42
CA HIS A 196 -4.49 26.12 0.85
C HIS A 196 -5.31 26.42 -0.40
N PHE A 197 -5.63 27.70 -0.62
CA PHE A 197 -6.35 28.18 -1.80
C PHE A 197 -5.51 29.19 -2.60
N LYS A 198 -5.52 29.08 -3.93
CA LYS A 198 -4.81 29.98 -4.85
C LYS A 198 -5.75 30.49 -5.95
N ASP A 199 -5.91 31.81 -6.03
CA ASP A 199 -6.52 32.52 -7.16
C ASP A 199 -5.67 32.37 -8.44
N LEU A 200 -6.29 31.94 -9.54
CA LEU A 200 -5.66 31.79 -10.86
C LEU A 200 -5.96 32.96 -11.81
N THR A 201 -6.89 33.85 -11.45
CA THR A 201 -7.31 35.00 -12.27
C THR A 201 -6.37 36.20 -12.17
N GLY A 202 -5.45 36.20 -11.20
CA GLY A 202 -4.60 37.34 -10.85
C GLY A 202 -5.32 38.40 -10.00
N GLY A 203 -6.48 38.06 -9.43
CA GLY A 203 -7.14 38.86 -8.41
C GLY A 203 -6.31 38.99 -7.13
N LYS A 204 -6.66 39.97 -6.29
CA LYS A 204 -6.07 40.18 -4.95
C LYS A 204 -6.95 39.60 -3.83
N ASN A 205 -7.95 38.79 -4.18
CA ASN A 205 -9.14 38.62 -3.33
C ASN A 205 -9.25 37.25 -2.64
N VAL A 206 -8.58 36.21 -3.11
CA VAL A 206 -8.20 35.11 -2.22
C VAL A 206 -6.98 35.58 -1.44
N LYS A 207 -7.22 36.22 -0.29
CA LYS A 207 -6.20 36.23 0.77
C LYS A 207 -5.93 34.79 1.17
N ASP A 208 -4.71 34.52 1.65
CA ASP A 208 -4.21 33.18 1.97
C ASP A 208 -4.94 32.56 3.18
N ASN A 209 -6.21 32.20 2.99
CA ASN A 209 -6.97 31.34 3.89
C ASN A 209 -6.30 29.95 3.86
N VAL A 210 -5.86 29.52 5.03
CA VAL A 210 -5.40 28.15 5.28
C VAL A 210 -6.35 27.55 6.30
N LEU A 211 -6.87 26.35 6.01
CA LEU A 211 -7.63 25.56 6.99
C LEU A 211 -6.72 24.46 7.51
N GLU A 212 -6.56 24.38 8.83
CA GLU A 212 -5.77 23.32 9.47
C GLU A 212 -6.62 22.06 9.72
N GLU A 213 -5.94 20.95 10.00
CA GLU A 213 -6.52 19.65 10.40
C GLU A 213 -7.45 18.98 9.37
N VAL A 214 -7.34 19.36 8.10
CA VAL A 214 -8.14 18.81 6.99
C VAL A 214 -7.65 17.41 6.59
N PHE A 215 -8.55 16.42 6.58
CA PHE A 215 -8.28 15.07 6.10
C PHE A 215 -8.64 14.88 4.61
N ASN A 216 -9.84 15.33 4.22
CA ASN A 216 -10.34 15.38 2.85
C ASN A 216 -11.23 16.64 2.64
N PHE A 217 -11.43 17.07 1.39
CA PHE A 217 -12.28 18.21 1.02
C PHE A 217 -12.90 18.09 -0.38
N VAL A 218 -14.02 18.76 -0.61
CA VAL A 218 -14.73 18.89 -1.91
C VAL A 218 -15.33 20.30 -2.09
N TRP A 219 -15.56 20.70 -3.33
CA TRP A 219 -16.18 22.00 -3.65
C TRP A 219 -17.70 21.91 -3.76
N ALA A 220 -18.39 22.98 -3.36
CA ALA A 220 -19.75 23.28 -3.80
C ALA A 220 -19.74 23.97 -5.18
N ASN A 221 -20.90 24.04 -5.83
CA ASN A 221 -21.07 24.62 -7.17
C ASN A 221 -21.13 26.16 -7.20
N ASP A 222 -21.00 26.83 -6.05
CA ASP A 222 -20.96 28.30 -5.94
C ASP A 222 -19.55 28.91 -6.17
N ASN A 223 -18.50 28.09 -6.23
CA ASN A 223 -17.09 28.46 -6.30
C ASN A 223 -16.54 29.20 -5.05
N MET A 224 -17.32 29.26 -3.98
CA MET A 224 -17.02 30.01 -2.75
C MET A 224 -17.15 29.17 -1.48
N THR A 225 -17.75 27.98 -1.54
CA THR A 225 -17.96 27.06 -0.43
C THR A 225 -17.19 25.76 -0.64
N VAL A 226 -16.51 25.31 0.41
CA VAL A 226 -15.76 24.06 0.46
C VAL A 226 -16.26 23.23 1.64
N TYR A 227 -16.63 21.98 1.40
CA TYR A 227 -16.93 21.03 2.47
C TYR A 227 -15.66 20.23 2.77
N TYR A 228 -15.35 20.00 4.05
CA TYR A 228 -14.13 19.31 4.47
C TYR A 228 -14.35 18.41 5.69
N THR A 229 -13.55 17.33 5.81
CA THR A 229 -13.60 16.39 6.94
C THR A 229 -12.49 16.66 7.95
N VAL A 230 -12.84 16.57 9.23
CA VAL A 230 -11.93 16.69 10.38
C VAL A 230 -11.93 15.37 11.16
N PRO A 231 -10.76 14.84 11.58
CA PRO A 231 -10.68 13.66 12.41
C PRO A 231 -10.70 13.96 13.92
N ASN A 232 -10.90 12.91 14.71
CA ASN A 232 -10.75 12.95 16.17
C ASN A 232 -9.27 12.73 16.59
N GLU A 233 -9.03 12.69 17.91
CA GLU A 233 -7.71 12.41 18.51
C GLU A 233 -7.08 11.05 18.09
N GLN A 234 -7.89 10.13 17.55
CA GLN A 234 -7.48 8.81 17.05
C GLN A 234 -7.27 8.80 15.52
N LEU A 235 -7.22 9.98 14.88
CA LEU A 235 -7.11 10.17 13.43
C LEU A 235 -8.29 9.61 12.60
N ARG A 236 -9.45 9.31 13.22
CA ARG A 236 -10.70 8.89 12.55
C ARG A 236 -11.48 10.11 12.07
N PRO A 237 -11.67 10.34 10.75
CA PRO A 237 -12.59 11.34 10.20
C PRO A 237 -14.01 11.12 10.70
N TRP A 238 -14.61 12.13 11.32
CA TRP A 238 -15.90 12.00 12.01
C TRP A 238 -16.83 13.20 11.87
N GLN A 239 -16.29 14.40 11.60
CA GLN A 239 -17.07 15.62 11.38
C GLN A 239 -16.90 16.13 9.95
N VAL A 240 -17.97 16.72 9.39
CA VAL A 240 -17.96 17.47 8.14
C VAL A 240 -18.27 18.93 8.44
N TYR A 241 -17.41 19.84 7.98
CA TYR A 241 -17.58 21.28 8.07
C TYR A 241 -17.77 21.93 6.69
N ALA A 242 -18.45 23.07 6.65
CA ALA A 242 -18.52 23.95 5.48
C ALA A 242 -17.73 25.24 5.74
N HIS A 243 -16.66 25.44 4.95
CA HIS A 243 -15.90 26.68 4.88
C HIS A 243 -16.42 27.59 3.77
N ARG A 244 -16.39 28.91 4.01
CA ARG A 244 -16.62 29.93 2.97
C ARG A 244 -15.35 30.72 2.71
N ILE A 245 -14.86 30.70 1.46
CA ILE A 245 -13.64 31.39 1.05
C ILE A 245 -13.70 32.88 1.45
N GLY A 246 -12.74 33.29 2.29
CA GLY A 246 -12.63 34.65 2.81
C GLY A 246 -13.17 34.87 4.24
N THR A 247 -13.78 33.87 4.89
CA THR A 247 -14.04 33.90 6.35
C THR A 247 -12.89 33.24 7.14
N PRO A 248 -12.77 33.47 8.47
CA PRO A 248 -11.89 32.68 9.33
C PRO A 248 -12.45 31.25 9.50
N GLN A 249 -11.59 30.24 9.66
CA GLN A 249 -11.99 28.85 9.94
C GLN A 249 -12.88 28.73 11.20
N SER A 250 -12.74 29.63 12.17
CA SER A 250 -13.59 29.70 13.37
C SER A 250 -15.03 30.16 13.11
N HIS A 251 -15.42 30.44 11.86
CA HIS A 251 -16.79 30.69 11.43
C HIS A 251 -17.38 29.53 10.62
N ASP A 252 -16.63 28.45 10.40
CA ASP A 252 -17.06 27.33 9.56
C ASP A 252 -18.15 26.51 10.26
N ILE A 253 -19.13 26.07 9.47
CA ILE A 253 -20.38 25.51 10.01
C ILE A 253 -20.29 23.98 10.03
N LEU A 254 -20.58 23.37 11.18
CA LEU A 254 -20.69 21.92 11.30
C LEU A 254 -21.94 21.42 10.55
N ILE A 255 -21.74 20.46 9.63
CA ILE A 255 -22.76 19.92 8.72
C ILE A 255 -23.20 18.52 9.15
N PHE A 256 -22.26 17.69 9.60
CA PHE A 256 -22.49 16.31 10.01
C PHE A 256 -21.46 15.87 11.05
N GLU A 257 -21.85 14.95 11.94
CA GLU A 257 -21.03 14.40 13.02
C GLU A 257 -21.37 12.92 13.26
N GLU A 258 -20.36 12.05 13.28
CA GLU A 258 -20.52 10.61 13.49
C GLU A 258 -20.02 10.16 14.88
N VAL A 259 -20.97 9.79 15.73
CA VAL A 259 -20.78 9.41 17.13
C VAL A 259 -20.35 7.95 17.32
N ASP A 260 -20.48 7.09 16.30
CA ASP A 260 -19.98 5.72 16.32
C ASP A 260 -18.45 5.71 16.07
N ASP A 261 -17.67 5.22 17.05
CA ASP A 261 -16.21 5.21 16.98
C ASP A 261 -15.60 4.16 16.04
N MET A 262 -16.43 3.28 15.45
CA MET A 262 -16.02 2.28 14.46
C MET A 262 -16.20 2.77 13.01
N VAL A 263 -16.66 4.00 12.80
CA VAL A 263 -17.12 4.50 11.49
C VAL A 263 -16.24 5.65 10.98
N PHE A 264 -15.82 5.59 9.72
CA PHE A 264 -15.13 6.67 9.01
C PHE A 264 -16.12 7.50 8.20
N VAL A 265 -15.99 8.83 8.26
CA VAL A 265 -16.77 9.78 7.47
C VAL A 265 -15.95 10.33 6.30
N ASP A 266 -16.42 10.14 5.08
CA ASP A 266 -15.77 10.68 3.87
C ASP A 266 -16.75 11.41 2.94
N ILE A 267 -16.25 12.36 2.14
CA ILE A 267 -17.05 13.24 1.29
C ILE A 267 -16.59 13.28 -0.18
N VAL A 268 -17.55 13.16 -1.10
CA VAL A 268 -17.31 13.05 -2.54
C VAL A 268 -18.41 13.81 -3.32
N ASN A 269 -18.07 14.52 -4.40
CA ASN A 269 -19.07 15.02 -5.34
C ASN A 269 -19.61 13.85 -6.19
N THR A 270 -20.91 13.84 -6.51
CA THR A 270 -21.42 12.97 -7.58
C THR A 270 -20.79 13.34 -8.92
N LYS A 271 -20.76 12.40 -9.86
CA LYS A 271 -20.07 12.55 -11.15
C LYS A 271 -20.59 13.73 -11.98
N ASP A 272 -21.91 13.92 -11.97
CA ASP A 272 -22.62 15.04 -12.59
C ASP A 272 -22.52 16.36 -11.78
N LYS A 273 -21.87 16.32 -10.62
CA LYS A 273 -21.69 17.40 -9.63
C LYS A 273 -22.97 17.92 -8.97
N LYS A 274 -24.13 17.28 -9.16
CA LYS A 274 -25.42 17.74 -8.61
C LYS A 274 -25.47 17.65 -7.08
N TYR A 275 -24.84 16.63 -6.50
CA TYR A 275 -24.82 16.39 -5.05
C TYR A 275 -23.39 16.25 -4.51
N ILE A 276 -23.26 16.43 -3.20
CA ILE A 276 -22.15 15.91 -2.41
C ILE A 276 -22.69 14.79 -1.52
N THR A 277 -22.02 13.65 -1.52
CA THR A 277 -22.28 12.54 -0.60
C THR A 277 -21.47 12.72 0.69
N ILE A 278 -22.09 12.40 1.82
CA ILE A 278 -21.45 12.19 3.11
C ILE A 278 -21.60 10.71 3.44
N ASN A 279 -20.47 10.00 3.46
CA ASN A 279 -20.40 8.55 3.46
C ASN A 279 -19.83 8.11 4.81
N ALA A 280 -20.68 7.63 5.70
CA ALA A 280 -20.33 7.19 7.06
C ALA A 280 -20.26 5.66 7.09
N ASN A 281 -19.07 5.12 6.82
CA ASN A 281 -18.80 3.69 6.58
C ASN A 281 -17.96 3.05 7.70
N SER A 282 -18.35 1.85 8.15
CA SER A 282 -17.47 0.93 8.91
C SER A 282 -16.93 -0.18 8.00
N LEU A 283 -16.10 -1.09 8.54
CA LEU A 283 -15.67 -2.31 7.84
C LEU A 283 -16.80 -3.34 7.56
N SER A 284 -18.05 -3.03 7.89
CA SER A 284 -19.19 -3.95 7.71
C SER A 284 -20.53 -3.28 7.39
N ALA A 285 -20.63 -1.95 7.34
CA ALA A 285 -21.88 -1.25 7.08
C ALA A 285 -21.66 0.16 6.53
N SER A 286 -22.53 0.58 5.60
CA SER A 286 -22.58 1.94 5.05
C SER A 286 -23.77 2.72 5.58
N GLU A 287 -23.63 4.04 5.68
CA GLU A 287 -24.75 4.99 5.71
C GLU A 287 -24.37 6.21 4.86
N VAL A 288 -25.27 6.67 3.99
CA VAL A 288 -24.99 7.75 3.04
C VAL A 288 -26.07 8.81 3.10
N TYR A 289 -25.64 10.04 3.37
CA TYR A 289 -26.43 11.26 3.26
C TYR A 289 -26.01 12.02 2.01
N ILE A 290 -26.90 12.85 1.46
CA ILE A 290 -26.60 13.79 0.38
C ILE A 290 -26.96 15.21 0.77
N ILE A 291 -26.24 16.16 0.18
CA ILE A 291 -26.57 17.58 0.15
C ILE A 291 -26.54 18.08 -1.30
N ASP A 292 -27.43 19.02 -1.62
CA ASP A 292 -27.43 19.72 -2.92
C ASP A 292 -26.16 20.58 -3.02
N ALA A 293 -25.34 20.33 -4.05
CA ALA A 293 -24.09 21.05 -4.25
C ALA A 293 -24.30 22.53 -4.66
N HIS A 294 -25.53 22.92 -5.02
CA HIS A 294 -25.93 24.30 -5.32
C HIS A 294 -26.53 25.04 -4.10
N HIS A 295 -26.54 24.45 -2.91
CA HIS A 295 -27.07 25.12 -1.71
C HIS A 295 -26.29 26.40 -1.37
N ASP A 296 -27.00 27.51 -1.27
CA ASP A 296 -26.43 28.84 -1.04
C ASP A 296 -26.15 29.09 0.44
N MET A 297 -24.97 28.68 0.89
CA MET A 297 -24.46 28.92 2.24
C MET A 297 -24.35 30.42 2.61
N SER A 298 -24.44 31.35 1.67
CA SER A 298 -24.33 32.79 1.97
C SER A 298 -25.52 33.33 2.79
N LYS A 299 -26.62 32.57 2.84
CA LYS A 299 -27.82 32.85 3.66
C LYS A 299 -27.63 32.54 5.14
N GLY A 300 -26.67 31.68 5.50
CA GLY A 300 -26.41 31.23 6.88
C GLY A 300 -27.18 29.97 7.30
N ASP A 301 -28.12 29.49 6.49
CA ASP A 301 -28.81 28.21 6.70
C ASP A 301 -27.95 27.02 6.25
N THR A 302 -27.98 25.91 6.99
CA THR A 302 -27.32 24.65 6.59
C THR A 302 -28.07 23.96 5.44
N PRO A 303 -27.37 23.16 4.61
CA PRO A 303 -28.01 22.35 3.58
C PRO A 303 -28.86 21.23 4.23
N PRO A 304 -30.04 20.90 3.69
CA PRO A 304 -30.85 19.82 4.21
C PRO A 304 -30.18 18.46 3.90
N LEU A 305 -29.72 17.76 4.95
CA LEU A 305 -29.23 16.38 4.82
C LEU A 305 -30.40 15.47 4.41
N LYS A 306 -30.35 14.89 3.20
CA LYS A 306 -31.27 13.82 2.80
C LYS A 306 -30.56 12.46 2.94
N LEU A 307 -31.14 11.56 3.73
CA LEU A 307 -30.64 10.20 3.87
C LEU A 307 -31.01 9.37 2.62
N ILE A 308 -30.09 8.52 2.15
CA ILE A 308 -30.37 7.53 1.09
C ILE A 308 -31.06 6.30 1.67
N GLU A 309 -30.42 5.66 2.66
CA GLU A 309 -30.89 4.46 3.37
C GLU A 309 -30.24 4.47 4.77
N ARG A 310 -30.74 3.71 5.76
CA ARG A 310 -30.14 3.63 7.09
C ARG A 310 -29.04 2.57 7.20
N ARG A 311 -28.07 2.80 8.10
CA ARG A 311 -27.02 1.83 8.45
C ARG A 311 -27.63 0.48 8.84
N SER A 312 -27.13 -0.60 8.24
CA SER A 312 -27.50 -1.96 8.59
C SER A 312 -26.28 -2.87 8.58
N SER A 313 -26.13 -3.71 9.60
CA SER A 313 -24.94 -4.54 9.77
C SER A 313 -24.84 -5.59 8.65
N GLY A 314 -23.68 -5.64 7.99
CA GLY A 314 -23.42 -6.46 6.80
C GLY A 314 -23.81 -5.80 5.47
N ILE A 315 -24.44 -4.62 5.48
CA ILE A 315 -24.90 -3.94 4.26
C ILE A 315 -24.01 -2.75 3.92
N GLU A 316 -23.22 -2.92 2.88
CA GLU A 316 -22.34 -1.91 2.28
C GLU A 316 -22.99 -1.38 0.98
N TYR A 317 -22.92 -0.07 0.79
CA TYR A 317 -23.38 0.56 -0.45
C TYR A 317 -22.70 1.90 -0.73
N TYR A 318 -22.45 2.16 -2.01
CA TYR A 318 -21.81 3.37 -2.54
C TYR A 318 -22.74 4.02 -3.55
N VAL A 319 -22.83 5.36 -3.53
CA VAL A 319 -23.86 6.13 -4.23
C VAL A 319 -23.21 7.14 -5.17
N ASP A 320 -23.62 7.10 -6.44
CA ASP A 320 -23.38 8.16 -7.43
C ASP A 320 -24.71 8.58 -8.08
N HIS A 321 -24.73 9.66 -8.86
CA HIS A 321 -25.95 10.24 -9.42
C HIS A 321 -25.80 10.62 -10.90
N HIS A 322 -26.89 10.42 -11.66
CA HIS A 322 -27.00 10.82 -13.07
C HIS A 322 -28.48 11.19 -13.38
N ASP A 323 -28.67 12.35 -14.04
CA ASP A 323 -29.95 12.98 -14.44
C ASP A 323 -31.01 13.11 -13.31
N ASP A 324 -31.84 12.08 -13.10
CA ASP A 324 -32.91 12.00 -12.10
C ASP A 324 -32.86 10.73 -11.22
N HIS A 325 -31.74 9.99 -11.26
CA HIS A 325 -31.55 8.73 -10.53
C HIS A 325 -30.23 8.66 -9.77
N PHE A 326 -30.28 8.08 -8.56
CA PHE A 326 -29.10 7.52 -7.91
C PHE A 326 -28.79 6.13 -8.48
N TYR A 327 -27.51 5.87 -8.71
CA TYR A 327 -26.95 4.59 -9.08
C TYR A 327 -26.14 4.09 -7.89
N ILE A 328 -26.50 2.92 -7.37
CA ILE A 328 -26.05 2.45 -6.06
C ILE A 328 -25.41 1.08 -6.22
N LEU A 329 -24.11 1.01 -5.95
CA LEU A 329 -23.35 -0.23 -5.89
C LEU A 329 -23.51 -0.82 -4.49
N THR A 330 -24.23 -1.93 -4.32
CA THR A 330 -24.57 -2.49 -3.00
C THR A 330 -24.44 -4.00 -2.91
N ASN A 331 -24.10 -4.52 -1.73
CA ASN A 331 -24.09 -5.95 -1.42
C ASN A 331 -25.44 -6.49 -0.89
N ALA A 332 -26.47 -5.63 -0.80
CA ALA A 332 -27.79 -5.95 -0.23
C ALA A 332 -28.52 -7.10 -0.95
N ASP A 333 -29.57 -7.64 -0.30
CA ASP A 333 -30.46 -8.65 -0.86
C ASP A 333 -29.70 -9.90 -1.36
N GLU A 334 -28.95 -10.51 -0.43
CA GLU A 334 -28.08 -11.69 -0.63
C GLU A 334 -26.97 -11.51 -1.69
N SER A 335 -26.80 -10.31 -2.25
CA SER A 335 -25.89 -10.02 -3.36
C SER A 335 -24.48 -9.70 -2.87
N GLY A 336 -23.90 -10.58 -2.03
CA GLY A 336 -22.63 -10.32 -1.32
C GLY A 336 -21.43 -9.91 -2.19
N ASN A 337 -21.42 -10.30 -3.46
CA ASN A 337 -20.40 -9.92 -4.46
C ASN A 337 -20.69 -8.58 -5.17
N PHE A 338 -21.60 -7.78 -4.60
CA PHE A 338 -22.19 -6.54 -5.10
C PHE A 338 -23.05 -6.68 -6.37
N LYS A 339 -24.07 -5.82 -6.44
CA LYS A 339 -24.94 -5.55 -7.58
C LYS A 339 -25.05 -4.04 -7.79
N LEU A 340 -25.32 -3.62 -9.02
CA LEU A 340 -25.72 -2.24 -9.31
C LEU A 340 -27.24 -2.16 -9.28
N VAL A 341 -27.79 -1.28 -8.46
CA VAL A 341 -29.21 -0.89 -8.46
C VAL A 341 -29.35 0.58 -8.86
N ARG A 342 -30.55 1.02 -9.23
CA ARG A 342 -30.89 2.43 -9.39
C ARG A 342 -32.17 2.79 -8.65
N THR A 343 -32.34 4.06 -8.28
CA THR A 343 -33.56 4.58 -7.64
C THR A 343 -33.77 6.05 -7.97
N PRO A 344 -35.02 6.56 -8.11
CA PRO A 344 -35.26 7.97 -8.41
C PRO A 344 -34.73 8.90 -7.31
N ASP A 345 -34.16 10.05 -7.68
CA ASP A 345 -33.54 11.00 -6.74
C ASP A 345 -34.52 11.52 -5.67
N ALA A 346 -35.79 11.67 -6.04
CA ALA A 346 -36.90 12.04 -5.19
C ALA A 346 -37.17 11.00 -4.08
N GLN A 347 -36.97 9.71 -4.38
CA GLN A 347 -37.31 8.56 -3.53
C GLN A 347 -36.11 7.60 -3.41
N PRO A 348 -35.07 7.95 -2.63
CA PRO A 348 -33.82 7.20 -2.60
C PRO A 348 -33.82 5.96 -1.69
N GLY A 349 -34.86 5.76 -0.88
CA GLY A 349 -34.99 4.66 0.08
C GLY A 349 -34.93 3.28 -0.57
N ARG A 350 -34.42 2.28 0.17
CA ARG A 350 -34.18 0.93 -0.36
C ARG A 350 -35.43 0.22 -0.87
N GLU A 351 -36.62 0.60 -0.40
CA GLU A 351 -37.91 0.11 -0.92
C GLU A 351 -38.18 0.49 -2.38
N HIS A 352 -37.41 1.43 -2.95
CA HIS A 352 -37.51 1.87 -4.34
C HIS A 352 -36.35 1.37 -5.24
N TRP A 353 -35.35 0.69 -4.68
CA TRP A 353 -34.16 0.24 -5.41
C TRP A 353 -34.50 -0.84 -6.44
N GLN A 354 -34.16 -0.58 -7.71
CA GLN A 354 -34.37 -1.48 -8.84
C GLN A 354 -33.05 -2.06 -9.33
N ASP A 355 -32.95 -3.39 -9.39
CA ASP A 355 -31.77 -4.09 -9.89
C ASP A 355 -31.47 -3.72 -11.36
N LEU A 356 -30.25 -3.23 -11.63
CA LEU A 356 -29.79 -2.83 -12.95
C LEU A 356 -28.76 -3.82 -13.52
N ILE A 357 -27.75 -4.21 -12.73
CA ILE A 357 -26.73 -5.20 -13.11
C ILE A 357 -26.49 -6.17 -11.95
N LYS A 358 -26.60 -7.46 -12.24
CA LYS A 358 -26.22 -8.56 -11.33
C LYS A 358 -25.13 -9.41 -11.97
N VAL A 359 -24.15 -9.80 -11.16
CA VAL A 359 -23.08 -10.74 -11.54
C VAL A 359 -23.35 -12.13 -10.94
N LYS A 360 -22.64 -13.17 -11.42
CA LYS A 360 -22.73 -14.52 -10.83
C LYS A 360 -22.03 -14.56 -9.47
N SER A 361 -22.30 -15.57 -8.65
CA SER A 361 -21.59 -15.80 -7.37
C SER A 361 -20.07 -16.08 -7.51
N THR A 362 -19.59 -16.34 -8.72
CA THR A 362 -18.16 -16.49 -9.08
C THR A 362 -17.52 -15.21 -9.65
N GLU A 363 -18.30 -14.14 -9.74
CA GLU A 363 -17.95 -12.83 -10.26
C GLU A 363 -18.22 -11.78 -9.16
N LYS A 364 -17.49 -10.66 -9.15
CA LYS A 364 -17.63 -9.57 -8.17
C LYS A 364 -17.63 -8.24 -8.90
N ILE A 365 -18.55 -7.33 -8.58
CA ILE A 365 -18.40 -5.91 -8.95
C ILE A 365 -17.49 -5.25 -7.90
N GLU A 366 -16.49 -4.50 -8.36
CA GLU A 366 -15.56 -3.78 -7.48
C GLU A 366 -15.83 -2.28 -7.45
N ASP A 367 -16.20 -1.68 -8.59
CA ASP A 367 -16.40 -0.23 -8.72
C ASP A 367 -17.26 0.12 -9.96
N ILE A 368 -17.75 1.35 -10.05
CA ILE A 368 -18.48 1.91 -11.21
C ILE A 368 -17.95 3.29 -11.60
N ASP A 369 -18.08 3.66 -12.88
CA ASP A 369 -17.73 4.99 -13.40
C ASP A 369 -18.83 5.47 -14.36
N LEU A 370 -19.51 6.57 -14.02
CA LEU A 370 -20.65 7.09 -14.79
C LEU A 370 -20.23 8.13 -15.84
N PHE A 371 -20.97 8.12 -16.96
CA PHE A 371 -20.84 9.05 -18.08
C PHE A 371 -22.24 9.38 -18.60
N ARG A 372 -22.38 10.46 -19.38
CA ARG A 372 -23.70 10.93 -19.84
C ARG A 372 -24.58 9.85 -20.49
N SER A 373 -23.99 8.93 -21.24
CA SER A 373 -24.73 7.87 -21.96
C SER A 373 -24.38 6.46 -21.54
N HIS A 374 -23.44 6.28 -20.61
CA HIS A 374 -22.87 4.97 -20.30
C HIS A 374 -22.52 4.85 -18.80
N ALA A 375 -22.62 3.64 -18.27
CA ALA A 375 -21.94 3.25 -17.04
C ALA A 375 -20.84 2.23 -17.38
N VAL A 376 -19.65 2.42 -16.82
CA VAL A 376 -18.55 1.46 -16.88
C VAL A 376 -18.49 0.73 -15.53
N VAL A 377 -18.41 -0.59 -15.55
CA VAL A 377 -18.38 -1.43 -14.35
C VAL A 377 -17.07 -2.18 -14.30
N TYR A 378 -16.31 -1.99 -13.23
CA TYR A 378 -15.12 -2.77 -12.92
C TYR A 378 -15.52 -4.00 -12.13
N ALA A 379 -15.12 -5.17 -12.61
CA ALA A 379 -15.46 -6.44 -12.01
C ALA A 379 -14.28 -7.40 -11.99
N LYS A 380 -14.39 -8.47 -11.21
CA LYS A 380 -13.49 -9.62 -11.26
C LYS A 380 -14.25 -10.91 -11.53
N ARG A 381 -13.61 -11.82 -12.26
CA ARG A 381 -14.06 -13.19 -12.55
C ARG A 381 -12.90 -14.13 -12.23
N GLU A 382 -13.09 -15.04 -11.27
CA GLU A 382 -12.00 -15.87 -10.70
C GLU A 382 -10.74 -15.06 -10.28
N GLY A 383 -10.90 -13.83 -9.80
CA GLY A 383 -9.78 -12.98 -9.41
C GLY A 383 -8.91 -12.50 -10.59
N LEU A 384 -9.50 -12.34 -11.77
CA LEU A 384 -8.94 -11.65 -12.94
C LEU A 384 -9.88 -10.49 -13.33
N PRO A 385 -9.36 -9.35 -13.82
CA PRO A 385 -10.18 -8.18 -14.10
C PRO A 385 -11.09 -8.38 -15.32
N VAL A 386 -12.26 -7.75 -15.24
CA VAL A 386 -13.27 -7.65 -16.28
C VAL A 386 -13.76 -6.20 -16.28
N ILE A 387 -13.91 -5.57 -17.44
CA ILE A 387 -14.61 -4.29 -17.56
C ILE A 387 -15.86 -4.51 -18.41
N LEU A 388 -17.02 -4.14 -17.89
CA LEU A 388 -18.28 -4.13 -18.63
C LEU A 388 -18.64 -2.68 -18.97
N CYS A 389 -19.10 -2.44 -20.19
CA CYS A 389 -19.66 -1.17 -20.61
C CYS A 389 -21.18 -1.36 -20.77
N TYR A 390 -21.96 -0.48 -20.15
CA TYR A 390 -23.41 -0.51 -20.13
C TYR A 390 -23.94 0.80 -20.73
N ASP A 391 -24.84 0.70 -21.72
CA ASP A 391 -25.50 1.83 -22.38
C ASP A 391 -26.76 2.21 -21.61
N LEU A 392 -26.83 3.45 -21.11
CA LEU A 392 -27.94 3.93 -20.28
C LEU A 392 -29.23 4.18 -21.07
N HIS A 393 -29.15 4.29 -22.40
CA HIS A 393 -30.29 4.53 -23.29
C HIS A 393 -30.86 3.23 -23.86
N THR A 394 -29.99 2.33 -24.33
CA THR A 394 -30.43 1.04 -24.92
C THR A 394 -30.53 -0.10 -23.91
N LEU A 395 -29.97 0.08 -22.70
CA LEU A 395 -29.85 -0.93 -21.64
C LEU A 395 -29.01 -2.16 -22.09
N GLY A 396 -28.23 -2.02 -23.16
CA GLY A 396 -27.29 -3.01 -23.65
C GLY A 396 -26.00 -3.05 -22.83
N MET A 397 -25.33 -4.20 -22.80
CA MET A 397 -24.08 -4.38 -22.06
C MET A 397 -23.10 -5.29 -22.82
N HIS A 398 -21.82 -4.93 -22.84
CA HIS A 398 -20.75 -5.72 -23.45
C HIS A 398 -19.45 -5.70 -22.63
N GLU A 399 -18.64 -6.75 -22.78
CA GLU A 399 -17.35 -6.88 -22.11
C GLU A 399 -16.24 -6.24 -22.96
N ILE A 400 -15.39 -5.40 -22.35
CA ILE A 400 -14.26 -4.76 -23.03
C ILE A 400 -13.09 -5.77 -23.07
N ALA A 401 -12.67 -6.15 -24.28
CA ALA A 401 -11.53 -7.03 -24.47
C ALA A 401 -10.21 -6.37 -24.01
N LEU A 402 -9.69 -6.80 -22.86
CA LEU A 402 -8.45 -6.29 -22.29
C LEU A 402 -7.20 -6.76 -23.09
N PRO A 403 -6.15 -5.93 -23.20
CA PRO A 403 -4.91 -6.30 -23.91
C PRO A 403 -4.12 -7.47 -23.28
N GLU A 404 -4.26 -7.69 -21.98
CA GLU A 404 -3.59 -8.75 -21.22
C GLU A 404 -4.54 -9.36 -20.19
N THR A 405 -4.49 -10.69 -20.02
CA THR A 405 -5.38 -11.44 -19.10
C THR A 405 -4.93 -11.36 -17.63
N PHE A 406 -3.62 -11.40 -17.39
CA PHE A 406 -3.03 -11.20 -16.07
C PHE A 406 -2.56 -9.75 -15.96
N CYS A 407 -3.42 -8.88 -15.45
CA CYS A 407 -3.11 -7.49 -15.15
C CYS A 407 -4.00 -6.97 -14.02
N VAL A 408 -3.72 -5.77 -13.55
CA VAL A 408 -4.61 -4.95 -12.71
C VAL A 408 -5.14 -3.82 -13.56
N VAL A 409 -6.46 -3.67 -13.63
CA VAL A 409 -7.12 -2.49 -14.20
C VAL A 409 -7.20 -1.42 -13.12
N ASN A 410 -6.82 -0.19 -13.44
CA ASN A 410 -6.99 0.98 -12.58
C ASN A 410 -7.88 2.01 -13.31
N PRO A 411 -8.86 2.63 -12.64
CA PRO A 411 -9.62 3.74 -13.19
C PRO A 411 -8.72 4.89 -13.69
N GLY A 412 -9.09 5.48 -14.82
CA GLY A 412 -8.43 6.67 -15.35
C GLY A 412 -8.96 7.97 -14.74
N ALA A 413 -8.29 9.08 -15.03
CA ALA A 413 -8.76 10.42 -14.65
C ALA A 413 -9.92 10.89 -15.55
N ASN A 414 -11.08 10.26 -15.39
CA ASN A 414 -12.30 10.48 -16.19
C ASN A 414 -13.10 11.69 -15.66
N LEU A 415 -12.53 12.90 -15.73
CA LEU A 415 -13.15 14.12 -15.16
C LEU A 415 -14.21 14.79 -16.05
N GLU A 416 -14.27 14.44 -17.34
CA GLU A 416 -15.31 14.91 -18.27
C GLU A 416 -16.48 13.92 -18.21
N PHE A 417 -17.69 14.38 -17.89
CA PHE A 417 -18.90 13.55 -17.82
C PHE A 417 -19.59 13.41 -19.19
N GLU A 418 -19.57 14.49 -19.97
CA GLU A 418 -20.13 14.59 -21.33
C GLU A 418 -19.13 14.03 -22.37
N THR A 419 -18.82 12.74 -22.27
CA THR A 419 -17.84 12.07 -23.15
C THR A 419 -18.22 10.63 -23.49
N ASP A 420 -17.96 10.25 -24.74
CA ASP A 420 -18.00 8.86 -25.21
C ASP A 420 -16.69 8.10 -24.92
N THR A 421 -15.67 8.76 -24.36
CA THR A 421 -14.32 8.20 -24.19
C THR A 421 -14.00 7.95 -22.73
N PHE A 422 -13.97 6.66 -22.38
CA PHE A 422 -13.55 6.12 -21.09
C PHE A 422 -12.03 5.88 -21.09
N ARG A 423 -11.31 6.33 -20.06
CA ARG A 423 -9.87 6.03 -19.87
C ARG A 423 -9.63 5.10 -18.69
N PHE A 424 -8.68 4.20 -18.85
CA PHE A 424 -8.14 3.35 -17.79
C PHE A 424 -6.63 3.10 -17.99
N SER A 425 -5.98 2.51 -16.99
CA SER A 425 -4.66 1.91 -17.17
C SER A 425 -4.65 0.43 -16.78
N ILE A 426 -3.77 -0.33 -17.44
CA ILE A 426 -3.47 -1.72 -17.08
C ILE A 426 -2.04 -1.80 -16.55
N ASN A 427 -1.85 -2.59 -15.50
CA ASN A 427 -0.57 -2.85 -14.86
C ASN A 427 -0.34 -4.37 -14.81
N SER A 428 0.66 -4.87 -15.55
CA SER A 428 0.81 -6.30 -15.85
C SER A 428 2.16 -6.84 -15.35
N PRO A 429 2.30 -8.14 -15.02
CA PRO A 429 3.52 -8.71 -14.44
C PRO A 429 4.82 -8.43 -15.21
N PHE A 430 4.72 -8.35 -16.54
CA PHE A 430 5.85 -8.25 -17.46
C PHE A 430 5.78 -7.04 -18.39
N ALA A 431 5.01 -6.01 -18.02
CA ALA A 431 4.94 -4.73 -18.72
C ALA A 431 4.94 -3.58 -17.70
N HIS A 432 5.33 -2.38 -18.12
CA HIS A 432 5.01 -1.18 -17.33
C HIS A 432 3.52 -0.82 -17.51
N GLU A 433 3.00 -0.05 -16.55
CA GLU A 433 1.67 0.56 -16.67
C GLU A 433 1.45 1.17 -18.06
N SER A 434 0.36 0.77 -18.72
CA SER A 434 -0.05 1.33 -20.01
C SER A 434 -1.45 1.90 -19.95
N THR A 435 -1.65 3.05 -20.57
CA THR A 435 -2.89 3.85 -20.52
C THR A 435 -3.64 3.73 -21.83
N TRP A 436 -4.95 3.50 -21.75
CA TRP A 436 -5.82 3.19 -22.89
C TRP A 436 -7.08 4.04 -22.85
N ASP A 437 -7.50 4.51 -24.02
CA ASP A 437 -8.79 5.17 -24.25
C ASP A 437 -9.71 4.19 -24.96
N TYR A 438 -10.91 4.00 -24.42
CA TYR A 438 -11.97 3.21 -25.01
C TYR A 438 -13.12 4.14 -25.39
N ASN A 439 -13.39 4.26 -26.69
CA ASN A 439 -14.60 4.95 -27.13
C ASN A 439 -15.79 3.99 -27.03
N MET A 440 -16.70 4.26 -26.11
CA MET A 440 -17.82 3.38 -25.73
C MET A 440 -18.78 3.15 -26.90
N THR A 441 -19.16 4.24 -27.58
CA THR A 441 -20.11 4.23 -28.72
C THR A 441 -19.60 3.45 -29.93
N SER A 442 -18.32 3.61 -30.31
CA SER A 442 -17.71 2.86 -31.44
C SER A 442 -16.99 1.57 -31.00
N GLN A 443 -17.05 1.24 -29.72
CA GLN A 443 -16.40 0.10 -29.07
C GLN A 443 -14.90 -0.03 -29.33
N LYS A 444 -14.22 1.09 -29.63
CA LYS A 444 -12.82 1.11 -30.09
C LYS A 444 -11.85 1.39 -28.94
N LEU A 445 -11.05 0.38 -28.60
CA LEU A 445 -9.88 0.52 -27.73
C LEU A 445 -8.69 1.14 -28.49
N THR A 446 -8.02 2.12 -27.89
CA THR A 446 -6.88 2.86 -28.47
C THR A 446 -5.78 3.05 -27.42
N PRO A 447 -4.51 2.70 -27.69
CA PRO A 447 -3.41 2.96 -26.77
C PRO A 447 -3.07 4.46 -26.72
N VAL A 448 -3.18 5.06 -25.54
CA VAL A 448 -2.74 6.46 -25.29
C VAL A 448 -1.24 6.48 -24.98
N ARG A 449 -0.78 5.53 -24.16
CA ARG A 449 0.58 5.52 -23.62
C ARG A 449 1.01 4.10 -23.24
N VAL A 450 1.85 3.46 -24.06
CA VAL A 450 2.42 2.13 -23.79
C VAL A 450 3.92 2.26 -23.55
N HIS A 451 4.42 1.69 -22.45
CA HIS A 451 5.84 1.75 -22.06
C HIS A 451 6.49 0.35 -22.18
N PRO A 452 7.21 0.04 -23.27
CA PRO A 452 7.93 -1.22 -23.37
C PRO A 452 9.08 -1.28 -22.37
N MET A 453 9.23 -2.41 -21.65
CA MET A 453 10.27 -2.56 -20.64
C MET A 453 11.65 -2.74 -21.29
N HIS A 454 12.55 -1.79 -21.04
CA HIS A 454 13.84 -1.75 -21.71
C HIS A 454 14.75 -2.92 -21.27
N ARG A 455 15.31 -3.63 -22.27
CA ARG A 455 16.23 -4.78 -22.09
C ARG A 455 15.65 -5.95 -21.26
N PHE A 456 14.33 -6.11 -21.25
CA PHE A 456 13.69 -7.31 -20.71
C PHE A 456 12.90 -7.99 -21.83
N ASP A 457 13.05 -9.31 -21.92
CA ASP A 457 12.35 -10.13 -22.90
C ASP A 457 11.24 -10.92 -22.19
N ALA A 458 10.04 -10.33 -22.16
CA ALA A 458 8.86 -10.92 -21.55
C ALA A 458 8.46 -12.25 -22.19
N THR A 459 8.84 -12.52 -23.45
CA THR A 459 8.45 -13.77 -24.13
C THR A 459 9.05 -15.00 -23.46
N ARG A 460 10.18 -14.85 -22.76
CA ARG A 460 10.87 -15.90 -21.98
C ARG A 460 10.20 -16.24 -20.66
N PHE A 461 9.21 -15.48 -20.21
CA PHE A 461 8.52 -15.66 -18.93
C PHE A 461 7.06 -16.03 -19.14
N THR A 462 6.45 -16.63 -18.12
CA THR A 462 5.03 -17.02 -18.09
C THR A 462 4.39 -16.55 -16.79
N CYS A 463 3.11 -16.21 -16.89
CA CYS A 463 2.22 -15.96 -15.77
C CYS A 463 1.03 -16.90 -15.96
N GLU A 464 0.74 -17.75 -14.99
CA GLU A 464 -0.29 -18.77 -15.10
C GLU A 464 -1.01 -18.98 -13.76
N ARG A 465 -2.26 -19.45 -13.83
CA ARG A 465 -3.10 -19.72 -12.66
C ARG A 465 -3.26 -21.22 -12.46
N ILE A 466 -2.77 -21.73 -11.34
CA ILE A 466 -3.05 -23.08 -10.86
C ILE A 466 -4.07 -23.03 -9.71
N HIS A 467 -4.54 -24.20 -9.28
CA HIS A 467 -5.42 -24.36 -8.12
C HIS A 467 -4.87 -25.42 -7.17
N VAL A 468 -4.75 -25.08 -5.90
CA VAL A 468 -4.33 -25.97 -4.82
C VAL A 468 -5.56 -26.42 -4.03
N ASN A 469 -5.70 -27.72 -3.81
CA ASN A 469 -6.76 -28.27 -2.96
C ASN A 469 -6.30 -28.26 -1.50
N ALA A 470 -7.10 -27.66 -0.62
CA ALA A 470 -6.89 -27.64 0.82
C ALA A 470 -7.96 -28.45 1.56
N GLU A 471 -7.91 -28.44 2.89
CA GLU A 471 -8.92 -29.09 3.74
C GLU A 471 -10.33 -28.54 3.48
N GLY A 472 -11.36 -29.35 3.78
CA GLY A 472 -12.75 -29.02 3.48
C GLY A 472 -13.11 -29.03 1.97
N GLY A 473 -12.17 -29.34 1.07
CA GLY A 473 -12.39 -29.33 -0.38
C GLY A 473 -12.23 -27.95 -1.02
N VAL A 474 -11.69 -26.98 -0.28
CA VAL A 474 -11.40 -25.62 -0.74
C VAL A 474 -10.37 -25.66 -1.87
N ARG A 475 -10.57 -24.86 -2.92
CA ARG A 475 -9.67 -24.77 -4.08
C ARG A 475 -9.05 -23.38 -4.17
N ILE A 476 -7.89 -23.23 -3.53
CA ILE A 476 -7.14 -21.97 -3.45
C ILE A 476 -6.54 -21.65 -4.83
N PRO A 477 -6.84 -20.50 -5.44
CA PRO A 477 -6.16 -20.06 -6.65
C PRO A 477 -4.70 -19.68 -6.32
N VAL A 478 -3.75 -19.99 -7.20
CA VAL A 478 -2.35 -19.54 -7.05
C VAL A 478 -1.83 -19.05 -8.40
N THR A 479 -1.39 -17.79 -8.48
CA THR A 479 -0.76 -17.25 -9.69
C THR A 479 0.76 -17.45 -9.61
N LEU A 480 1.32 -18.18 -10.58
CA LEU A 480 2.76 -18.45 -10.68
C LEU A 480 3.38 -17.58 -11.78
N MET A 481 4.51 -16.95 -11.47
CA MET A 481 5.32 -16.18 -12.42
C MET A 481 6.75 -16.73 -12.42
N HIS A 482 7.21 -17.22 -13.59
CA HIS A 482 8.55 -17.79 -13.72
C HIS A 482 9.05 -17.80 -15.17
N ARG A 483 10.31 -18.21 -15.36
CA ARG A 483 10.90 -18.44 -16.68
C ARG A 483 10.27 -19.68 -17.34
N LYS A 484 9.91 -19.59 -18.62
CA LYS A 484 9.42 -20.73 -19.41
C LYS A 484 10.47 -21.83 -19.53
N GLY A 485 10.05 -23.09 -19.44
CA GLY A 485 10.92 -24.26 -19.53
C GLY A 485 11.83 -24.45 -18.31
N ILE A 486 11.47 -23.88 -17.15
CA ILE A 486 12.12 -24.21 -15.87
C ILE A 486 11.75 -25.65 -15.46
N ALA A 487 12.67 -26.37 -14.81
CA ALA A 487 12.44 -27.74 -14.37
C ALA A 487 11.79 -27.75 -12.98
N MET A 488 10.69 -28.49 -12.81
CA MET A 488 10.08 -28.71 -11.50
C MET A 488 10.73 -29.94 -10.84
N ASP A 489 12.02 -29.82 -10.51
CA ASP A 489 12.86 -30.88 -9.90
C ASP A 489 13.15 -30.63 -8.40
N GLY A 490 12.43 -29.70 -7.79
CA GLY A 490 12.57 -29.24 -6.41
C GLY A 490 13.63 -28.16 -6.20
N ARG A 491 14.39 -27.75 -7.23
CA ARG A 491 15.57 -26.88 -7.06
C ARG A 491 15.36 -25.40 -7.38
N ASN A 492 14.13 -24.97 -7.63
CA ASN A 492 13.85 -23.56 -7.88
C ASN A 492 13.63 -22.82 -6.56
N PRO A 493 14.28 -21.65 -6.35
CA PRO A 493 13.96 -20.80 -5.23
C PRO A 493 12.60 -20.13 -5.44
N VAL A 494 11.74 -20.17 -4.42
CA VAL A 494 10.39 -19.61 -4.47
C VAL A 494 10.27 -18.40 -3.56
N LEU A 495 9.60 -17.34 -4.04
CA LEU A 495 9.07 -16.28 -3.19
C LEU A 495 7.54 -16.35 -3.20
N MET A 496 6.96 -16.87 -2.12
CA MET A 496 5.51 -16.79 -1.86
C MET A 496 5.12 -15.40 -1.37
N ARG A 497 3.99 -14.90 -1.84
CA ARG A 497 3.40 -13.62 -1.44
C ARG A 497 1.90 -13.78 -1.26
N SER A 498 1.36 -13.13 -0.23
CA SER A 498 -0.08 -13.04 0.03
C SER A 498 -0.36 -11.89 0.99
N TYR A 499 -1.64 -11.59 1.21
CA TYR A 499 -2.10 -10.59 2.16
C TYR A 499 -3.20 -11.13 3.08
N GLY A 500 -4.36 -11.52 2.53
CA GLY A 500 -5.35 -12.33 3.23
C GLY A 500 -6.12 -11.61 4.36
N ALA A 501 -6.40 -10.32 4.23
CA ALA A 501 -7.21 -9.55 5.19
C ALA A 501 -7.99 -8.42 4.49
N TYR A 502 -9.05 -7.95 5.16
CA TYR A 502 -9.96 -6.87 4.70
C TYR A 502 -10.56 -7.07 3.29
N GLY A 503 -10.52 -8.28 2.74
CA GLY A 503 -10.93 -8.56 1.35
C GLY A 503 -9.92 -8.09 0.30
N GLN A 504 -8.71 -7.66 0.67
CA GLN A 504 -7.70 -7.20 -0.28
C GLN A 504 -7.10 -8.38 -1.06
N SER A 505 -7.26 -8.35 -2.38
CA SER A 505 -6.73 -9.34 -3.32
C SER A 505 -5.21 -9.19 -3.53
N THR A 506 -4.51 -10.32 -3.72
CA THR A 506 -3.06 -10.37 -3.96
C THR A 506 -2.75 -10.27 -5.45
N GLU A 507 -2.67 -9.05 -5.98
CA GLU A 507 -2.71 -8.81 -7.43
C GLU A 507 -1.42 -9.18 -8.23
N PRO A 508 -1.57 -9.63 -9.50
CA PRO A 508 -0.46 -9.88 -10.43
C PRO A 508 0.00 -8.59 -11.14
N GLU A 509 0.52 -7.64 -10.38
CA GLU A 509 0.98 -6.32 -10.86
C GLU A 509 2.48 -6.29 -11.27
N PHE A 510 2.91 -5.26 -12.00
CA PHE A 510 4.33 -4.95 -12.21
C PHE A 510 5.03 -4.64 -10.89
N ARG A 511 6.07 -5.41 -10.58
CA ARG A 511 6.94 -5.18 -9.43
C ARG A 511 8.40 -5.26 -9.86
N VAL A 512 9.10 -4.13 -9.77
CA VAL A 512 10.50 -4.00 -10.22
C VAL A 512 11.42 -4.96 -9.46
N GLU A 513 11.07 -5.29 -8.22
CA GLU A 513 11.74 -6.24 -7.34
C GLU A 513 11.60 -7.72 -7.77
N HIS A 514 10.60 -8.08 -8.59
CA HIS A 514 10.48 -9.45 -9.11
C HIS A 514 11.54 -9.77 -10.17
N PHE A 515 11.95 -8.80 -10.99
CA PHE A 515 12.81 -9.05 -12.16
C PHE A 515 14.20 -9.62 -11.81
N PRO A 516 14.93 -9.10 -10.80
CA PRO A 516 16.20 -9.70 -10.40
C PRO A 516 16.08 -11.15 -9.91
N LEU A 517 14.93 -11.53 -9.33
CA LEU A 517 14.65 -12.90 -8.90
C LEU A 517 14.33 -13.80 -10.10
N LEU A 518 13.37 -13.38 -10.95
CA LEU A 518 12.97 -14.10 -12.17
C LEU A 518 14.15 -14.37 -13.11
N GLU A 519 15.04 -13.39 -13.29
CA GLU A 519 16.25 -13.55 -14.12
C GLU A 519 17.32 -14.47 -13.47
N ARG A 520 17.24 -14.71 -12.16
CA ARG A 520 18.04 -15.70 -11.39
C ARG A 520 17.36 -17.06 -11.23
N GLY A 521 16.26 -17.31 -11.94
CA GLY A 521 15.55 -18.60 -11.93
C GLY A 521 14.59 -18.79 -10.76
N TRP A 522 14.19 -17.72 -10.06
CA TRP A 522 13.13 -17.82 -9.06
C TRP A 522 11.75 -18.01 -9.70
N VAL A 523 10.87 -18.65 -8.94
CA VAL A 523 9.41 -18.65 -9.15
C VAL A 523 8.80 -17.69 -8.12
N ILE A 524 7.97 -16.75 -8.57
CA ILE A 524 7.14 -15.93 -7.67
C ILE A 524 5.75 -16.55 -7.62
N ALA A 525 5.22 -16.79 -6.42
CA ALA A 525 3.92 -17.43 -6.23
C ALA A 525 2.98 -16.53 -5.42
N LEU A 526 1.88 -16.09 -6.02
CA LEU A 526 0.84 -15.31 -5.36
C LEU A 526 -0.24 -16.28 -4.85
N ALA A 527 -0.33 -16.46 -3.54
CA ALA A 527 -1.30 -17.34 -2.91
C ALA A 527 -2.58 -16.56 -2.58
N HIS A 528 -3.68 -16.85 -3.28
CA HIS A 528 -4.95 -16.13 -3.16
C HIS A 528 -5.80 -16.72 -2.02
N VAL A 529 -5.29 -16.64 -0.79
CA VAL A 529 -5.85 -17.26 0.42
C VAL A 529 -7.16 -16.59 0.88
N ARG A 530 -7.97 -17.32 1.66
CA ARG A 530 -9.16 -16.75 2.31
C ARG A 530 -8.82 -15.57 3.21
N GLY A 531 -9.70 -14.56 3.19
CA GLY A 531 -9.47 -13.23 3.77
C GLY A 531 -9.13 -12.17 2.71
N GLY A 532 -8.67 -12.56 1.52
CA GLY A 532 -8.75 -11.75 0.29
C GLY A 532 -10.14 -11.83 -0.36
N SER A 533 -10.36 -11.21 -1.51
CA SER A 533 -11.65 -11.28 -2.24
C SER A 533 -11.53 -11.75 -3.70
N GLU A 534 -10.47 -12.48 -4.04
CA GLU A 534 -10.27 -13.05 -5.39
C GLU A 534 -11.43 -13.96 -5.85
N LEU A 535 -12.10 -14.65 -4.92
CA LEU A 535 -13.31 -15.44 -5.17
C LEU A 535 -14.58 -14.79 -4.57
N GLY A 536 -14.60 -13.46 -4.48
CA GLY A 536 -15.74 -12.68 -3.99
C GLY A 536 -15.79 -12.53 -2.46
N ARG A 537 -16.89 -11.97 -1.96
CA ARG A 537 -17.10 -11.67 -0.54
C ARG A 537 -17.13 -12.91 0.37
N PRO A 538 -17.68 -14.08 -0.03
CA PRO A 538 -17.59 -15.30 0.77
C PRO A 538 -16.14 -15.74 1.05
N TRP A 539 -15.19 -15.41 0.16
CA TRP A 539 -13.76 -15.71 0.35
C TRP A 539 -13.12 -14.86 1.44
N TYR A 540 -13.58 -13.62 1.60
CA TYR A 540 -13.18 -12.69 2.67
C TYR A 540 -13.81 -13.09 4.01
N GLU A 541 -15.13 -13.32 4.03
CA GLU A 541 -15.87 -13.74 5.23
C GLU A 541 -15.37 -15.09 5.80
N ASP A 542 -14.93 -16.01 4.93
CA ASP A 542 -14.31 -17.27 5.36
C ASP A 542 -12.84 -17.14 5.80
N GLY A 543 -12.30 -15.92 5.94
CA GLY A 543 -10.94 -15.64 6.39
C GLY A 543 -10.83 -14.39 7.27
N LYS A 544 -11.81 -14.17 8.15
CA LYS A 544 -11.85 -13.11 9.19
C LYS A 544 -12.49 -13.61 10.48
N LEU A 545 -12.43 -12.83 11.57
CA LEU A 545 -13.01 -13.14 12.88
C LEU A 545 -12.60 -14.56 13.35
N LEU A 546 -13.55 -15.34 13.91
CA LEU A 546 -13.34 -16.74 14.32
C LEU A 546 -13.07 -17.73 13.16
N ARG A 547 -12.89 -17.24 11.93
CA ARG A 547 -12.42 -18.00 10.76
C ARG A 547 -11.02 -17.61 10.29
N LYS A 548 -10.35 -16.61 10.89
CA LYS A 548 -9.03 -16.10 10.45
C LYS A 548 -7.97 -17.20 10.25
N LYS A 549 -8.05 -18.31 10.98
CA LYS A 549 -7.11 -19.44 10.81
C LYS A 549 -7.10 -20.05 9.41
N ASN A 550 -8.19 -19.94 8.65
CA ASN A 550 -8.26 -20.33 7.25
C ASN A 550 -7.21 -19.62 6.37
N THR A 551 -6.92 -18.34 6.66
CA THR A 551 -5.87 -17.57 5.97
C THR A 551 -4.49 -18.22 6.12
N PHE A 552 -4.16 -18.72 7.31
CA PHE A 552 -2.88 -19.36 7.58
C PHE A 552 -2.81 -20.79 7.03
N THR A 553 -3.89 -21.58 7.17
CA THR A 553 -3.92 -22.96 6.67
C THR A 553 -3.93 -23.03 5.15
N ASP A 554 -4.56 -22.07 4.46
CA ASP A 554 -4.49 -21.94 3.01
C ASP A 554 -3.06 -21.65 2.54
N PHE A 555 -2.34 -20.75 3.22
CA PHE A 555 -0.95 -20.42 2.88
C PHE A 555 -0.01 -21.61 3.10
N ILE A 556 -0.24 -22.39 4.17
CA ILE A 556 0.46 -23.65 4.44
C ILE A 556 0.17 -24.68 3.32
N ALA A 557 -1.10 -24.87 2.93
CA ALA A 557 -1.47 -25.81 1.88
C ALA A 557 -0.82 -25.47 0.53
N VAL A 558 -0.69 -24.19 0.18
CA VAL A 558 0.05 -23.75 -1.01
C VAL A 558 1.55 -24.03 -0.88
N ALA A 559 2.16 -23.74 0.27
CA ALA A 559 3.58 -24.03 0.52
C ALA A 559 3.88 -25.54 0.40
N GLU A 560 3.08 -26.38 1.04
CA GLU A 560 3.18 -27.84 0.94
C GLU A 560 2.97 -28.35 -0.48
N TYR A 561 2.02 -27.78 -1.23
CA TYR A 561 1.80 -28.14 -2.63
C TYR A 561 3.03 -27.85 -3.50
N LEU A 562 3.64 -26.66 -3.36
CA LEU A 562 4.81 -26.24 -4.14
C LEU A 562 6.06 -27.10 -3.83
N VAL A 563 6.22 -27.55 -2.58
CA VAL A 563 7.24 -28.53 -2.20
C VAL A 563 6.91 -29.92 -2.78
N LYS A 564 5.69 -30.42 -2.56
CA LYS A 564 5.25 -31.77 -2.96
C LYS A 564 5.23 -32.00 -4.46
N THR A 565 5.00 -30.96 -5.25
CA THR A 565 4.99 -31.01 -6.73
C THR A 565 6.35 -30.71 -7.37
N GLY A 566 7.40 -30.50 -6.56
CA GLY A 566 8.75 -30.25 -7.07
C GLY A 566 8.93 -28.86 -7.67
N VAL A 567 8.05 -27.89 -7.40
CA VAL A 567 8.35 -26.48 -7.74
C VAL A 567 9.55 -26.00 -6.92
N THR A 568 9.64 -26.40 -5.64
CA THR A 568 10.71 -26.04 -4.72
C THR A 568 10.95 -27.10 -3.65
N ASN A 569 11.76 -26.79 -2.63
CA ASN A 569 11.94 -27.57 -1.41
C ASN A 569 12.06 -26.59 -0.20
N PRO A 570 11.96 -27.05 1.06
CA PRO A 570 11.94 -26.13 2.21
C PRO A 570 13.21 -25.27 2.39
N ASP A 571 14.40 -25.75 2.01
CA ASP A 571 15.63 -24.94 2.02
C ASP A 571 15.64 -23.86 0.92
N MET A 572 14.70 -23.92 -0.03
CA MET A 572 14.59 -22.99 -1.16
C MET A 572 13.29 -22.18 -1.19
N LEU A 573 12.36 -22.42 -0.26
CA LEU A 573 11.10 -21.71 -0.15
C LEU A 573 11.24 -20.50 0.80
N ALA A 574 10.87 -19.31 0.31
CA ALA A 574 10.77 -18.10 1.11
C ALA A 574 9.40 -17.43 0.95
N ALA A 575 9.05 -16.53 1.88
CA ALA A 575 7.82 -15.77 1.83
C ALA A 575 8.02 -14.29 2.22
N THR A 576 7.15 -13.41 1.74
CA THR A 576 7.05 -12.04 2.26
C THR A 576 5.61 -11.54 2.36
N GLY A 577 5.35 -10.79 3.44
CA GLY A 577 4.05 -10.20 3.75
C GLY A 577 4.23 -8.80 4.36
N THR A 578 3.24 -7.93 4.13
CA THR A 578 3.24 -6.53 4.59
C THR A 578 1.99 -6.25 5.42
N SER A 579 2.08 -5.47 6.51
CA SER A 579 0.91 -5.12 7.34
C SER A 579 0.18 -6.36 7.89
N ALA A 580 -1.11 -6.55 7.60
CA ALA A 580 -1.85 -7.78 7.90
C ALA A 580 -1.32 -9.02 7.14
N GLY A 581 -0.74 -8.86 5.94
CA GLY A 581 0.06 -9.92 5.32
C GLY A 581 1.33 -10.28 6.13
N GLY A 582 1.82 -9.34 6.94
CA GLY A 582 2.90 -9.56 7.90
C GLY A 582 2.46 -10.40 9.12
N LEU A 583 1.18 -10.35 9.52
CA LEU A 583 0.59 -11.30 10.47
C LEU A 583 0.56 -12.71 9.87
N LEU A 584 0.07 -12.84 8.63
CA LEU A 584 0.03 -14.11 7.88
C LEU A 584 1.40 -14.78 7.78
N VAL A 585 2.40 -14.07 7.27
CA VAL A 585 3.75 -14.63 7.11
C VAL A 585 4.48 -14.75 8.45
N GLY A 586 4.17 -13.90 9.44
CA GLY A 586 4.67 -14.01 10.81
C GLY A 586 4.19 -15.27 11.52
N ALA A 587 2.94 -15.69 11.32
CA ALA A 587 2.39 -16.91 11.90
C ALA A 587 3.15 -18.18 11.47
N MET A 588 3.76 -18.19 10.28
CA MET A 588 4.58 -19.31 9.81
C MET A 588 5.79 -19.60 10.72
N CYS A 589 6.27 -18.61 11.49
CA CYS A 589 7.37 -18.78 12.44
C CYS A 589 7.07 -19.77 13.57
N HIS A 590 5.79 -20.06 13.85
CA HIS A 590 5.36 -21.02 14.87
C HIS A 590 4.46 -22.12 14.32
N MET A 591 3.63 -21.83 13.31
CA MET A 591 2.73 -22.84 12.71
C MET A 591 3.47 -23.86 11.85
N ARG A 592 4.41 -23.41 11.00
CA ARG A 592 5.21 -24.25 10.09
C ARG A 592 6.63 -23.70 9.85
N PRO A 593 7.48 -23.60 10.90
CA PRO A 593 8.86 -23.16 10.76
C PRO A 593 9.74 -24.14 9.95
N ASP A 594 9.24 -25.34 9.66
CA ASP A 594 9.85 -26.37 8.83
C ASP A 594 9.74 -26.13 7.31
N LEU A 595 8.74 -25.36 6.86
CA LEU A 595 8.44 -25.18 5.43
C LEU A 595 9.26 -24.08 4.76
N PHE A 596 9.77 -23.12 5.51
CA PHE A 596 10.36 -21.89 4.97
C PHE A 596 11.81 -21.72 5.39
N ARG A 597 12.67 -21.38 4.42
CA ARG A 597 14.07 -20.99 4.65
C ARG A 597 14.20 -19.55 5.14
N ALA A 598 13.42 -18.65 4.56
CA ALA A 598 13.52 -17.21 4.83
C ALA A 598 12.17 -16.49 4.75
N LEU A 599 11.97 -15.51 5.64
CA LEU A 599 10.77 -14.68 5.71
C LEU A 599 11.14 -13.19 5.71
N ILE A 600 10.37 -12.36 5.01
CA ILE A 600 10.43 -10.89 5.12
C ILE A 600 9.08 -10.35 5.59
N LEU A 601 9.07 -9.73 6.77
CA LEU A 601 7.91 -9.17 7.44
C LEU A 601 8.00 -7.64 7.43
N ARG A 602 7.16 -6.98 6.62
CA ARG A 602 7.22 -5.52 6.39
C ARG A 602 6.10 -4.81 7.13
N VAL A 603 6.42 -3.84 7.98
CA VAL A 603 5.48 -3.16 8.92
C VAL A 603 4.44 -4.12 9.52
N PRO A 604 4.86 -5.25 10.14
CA PRO A 604 4.00 -6.43 10.24
C PRO A 604 3.18 -6.48 11.54
N PHE A 605 1.91 -6.84 11.43
CA PHE A 605 0.96 -6.88 12.56
C PHE A 605 1.12 -8.13 13.45
N VAL A 606 2.31 -8.29 14.07
CA VAL A 606 2.74 -9.53 14.75
C VAL A 606 2.31 -9.69 16.21
N ASP A 607 1.75 -8.64 16.83
CA ASP A 607 1.19 -8.69 18.19
C ASP A 607 -0.28 -8.22 18.19
N PRO A 608 -1.18 -8.94 17.49
CA PRO A 608 -2.57 -8.53 17.32
C PRO A 608 -3.35 -8.55 18.64
N LEU A 609 -2.93 -9.39 19.60
CA LEU A 609 -3.58 -9.49 20.91
C LEU A 609 -3.36 -8.22 21.75
N SER A 610 -2.15 -7.66 21.78
CA SER A 610 -1.92 -6.38 22.49
C SER A 610 -2.73 -5.24 21.89
N ALA A 611 -2.76 -5.12 20.56
CA ALA A 611 -3.49 -4.03 19.90
C ALA A 611 -5.00 -4.16 20.09
N MET A 612 -5.59 -5.33 19.85
CA MET A 612 -7.04 -5.54 19.98
C MET A 612 -7.52 -5.49 21.45
N LEU A 613 -6.62 -5.56 22.43
CA LEU A 613 -6.91 -5.28 23.84
C LEU A 613 -6.79 -3.80 24.23
N ASN A 614 -6.16 -2.96 23.39
CA ASN A 614 -6.01 -1.52 23.60
C ASN A 614 -6.95 -0.73 22.68
N PRO A 615 -8.14 -0.32 23.16
CA PRO A 615 -9.14 0.37 22.35
C PRO A 615 -8.78 1.82 22.03
N ASP A 616 -7.65 2.33 22.51
CA ASP A 616 -7.27 3.74 22.36
C ASP A 616 -6.24 3.96 21.25
N LEU A 617 -5.77 2.87 20.60
CA LEU A 617 -4.98 2.93 19.37
C LEU A 617 -5.85 3.34 18.16
N PRO A 618 -5.31 4.08 17.16
CA PRO A 618 -6.06 4.65 16.04
C PRO A 618 -7.03 3.71 15.29
N LEU A 619 -6.65 2.44 15.11
CA LEU A 619 -7.43 1.49 14.31
C LEU A 619 -8.23 0.45 15.12
N THR A 620 -7.95 0.25 16.42
CA THR A 620 -8.43 -0.95 17.14
C THR A 620 -9.94 -1.13 17.09
N ARG A 621 -10.71 -0.07 17.36
CA ARG A 621 -12.19 -0.16 17.40
C ARG A 621 -12.77 -0.48 16.03
N VAL A 622 -12.26 0.21 15.02
CA VAL A 622 -12.63 0.11 13.60
C VAL A 622 -12.29 -1.27 13.03
N GLU A 623 -11.28 -1.96 13.57
CA GLU A 623 -10.87 -3.32 13.18
C GLU A 623 -11.52 -4.46 13.98
N TYR A 624 -12.34 -4.17 15.01
CA TYR A 624 -13.13 -5.23 15.68
C TYR A 624 -14.01 -6.05 14.71
N PRO A 625 -14.59 -5.51 13.62
CA PRO A 625 -15.25 -6.30 12.59
C PRO A 625 -14.32 -7.19 11.73
N GLU A 626 -12.99 -7.06 11.80
CA GLU A 626 -12.02 -7.94 11.12
C GLU A 626 -11.44 -9.01 12.05
N TRP A 627 -10.96 -8.63 13.24
CA TRP A 627 -10.30 -9.56 14.16
C TRP A 627 -11.20 -10.07 15.29
N GLY A 628 -12.22 -9.30 15.65
CA GLY A 628 -13.04 -9.48 16.85
C GLY A 628 -12.55 -8.61 18.01
N ASN A 629 -13.41 -8.42 19.03
CA ASN A 629 -13.09 -7.69 20.25
C ASN A 629 -12.72 -8.65 21.41
N PRO A 630 -11.42 -8.87 21.71
CA PRO A 630 -10.97 -9.74 22.80
C PRO A 630 -11.14 -9.12 24.19
N THR A 631 -11.37 -7.80 24.30
CA THR A 631 -11.69 -7.14 25.58
C THR A 631 -13.11 -7.49 26.02
N ALA A 632 -14.05 -7.61 25.07
CA ALA A 632 -15.43 -8.00 25.33
C ALA A 632 -15.63 -9.52 25.46
N ASP A 633 -15.01 -10.32 24.60
CA ASP A 633 -15.31 -11.76 24.48
C ASP A 633 -14.08 -12.66 24.79
N PRO A 634 -14.15 -13.56 25.80
CA PRO A 634 -13.07 -14.52 26.10
C PRO A 634 -12.82 -15.57 25.01
N ILE A 635 -13.81 -15.88 24.16
CA ILE A 635 -13.65 -16.79 23.01
C ILE A 635 -12.81 -16.12 21.93
N VAL A 636 -13.08 -14.83 21.65
CA VAL A 636 -12.26 -14.02 20.74
C VAL A 636 -10.84 -13.85 21.30
N TYR A 637 -10.70 -13.61 22.61
CA TYR A 637 -9.39 -13.58 23.27
C TYR A 637 -8.58 -14.86 22.97
N ASP A 638 -9.13 -16.04 23.25
CA ASP A 638 -8.44 -17.32 23.00
C ASP A 638 -8.17 -17.54 21.51
N TYR A 639 -9.09 -17.12 20.63
CA TYR A 639 -8.93 -17.29 19.20
C TYR A 639 -7.78 -16.45 18.64
N ILE A 640 -7.71 -15.15 18.98
CA ILE A 640 -6.59 -14.26 18.60
C ILE A 640 -5.29 -14.73 19.25
N ALA A 641 -5.30 -15.03 20.55
CA ALA A 641 -4.14 -15.53 21.29
C ALA A 641 -3.56 -16.81 20.68
N SER A 642 -4.40 -17.68 20.09
CA SER A 642 -3.98 -18.94 19.49
C SER A 642 -3.55 -18.85 18.01
N TYR A 643 -3.30 -17.63 17.49
CA TYR A 643 -2.53 -17.40 16.26
C TYR A 643 -1.56 -16.20 16.31
N ALA A 644 -1.64 -15.34 17.32
CA ALA A 644 -0.80 -14.16 17.48
C ALA A 644 0.71 -14.51 17.41
N PRO A 645 1.47 -14.01 16.42
CA PRO A 645 2.87 -14.42 16.24
C PRO A 645 3.76 -14.13 17.44
N TYR A 646 3.52 -13.04 18.17
CA TYR A 646 4.23 -12.66 19.40
C TYR A 646 4.02 -13.63 20.56
N ASP A 647 2.76 -13.98 20.85
CA ASP A 647 2.41 -14.90 21.95
C ASP A 647 2.86 -16.34 21.69
N ASN A 648 2.94 -16.75 20.41
CA ASN A 648 3.21 -18.13 20.00
C ASN A 648 4.67 -18.38 19.55
N ILE A 649 5.62 -17.46 19.82
CA ILE A 649 7.04 -17.67 19.47
C ILE A 649 7.55 -18.98 20.10
N PRO A 650 8.06 -19.94 19.30
CA PRO A 650 8.39 -21.28 19.79
C PRO A 650 9.60 -21.28 20.72
N GLU A 651 9.64 -22.27 21.61
CA GLU A 651 10.80 -22.51 22.49
C GLU A 651 11.86 -23.33 21.74
N GLY A 652 12.89 -22.66 21.21
CA GLY A 652 13.99 -23.30 20.50
C GLY A 652 14.45 -22.53 19.26
N ARG A 653 15.52 -23.03 18.63
CA ARG A 653 16.23 -22.33 17.54
C ARG A 653 15.86 -22.75 16.12
N THR A 654 14.96 -23.73 15.96
CA THR A 654 14.60 -24.33 14.66
C THR A 654 13.56 -23.47 13.94
N ARG A 655 14.02 -22.43 13.24
CA ARG A 655 13.16 -21.43 12.56
C ARG A 655 13.86 -20.79 11.35
N PRO A 656 13.09 -20.25 10.37
CA PRO A 656 13.62 -19.51 9.23
C PRO A 656 14.54 -18.34 9.60
N SER A 657 15.34 -17.90 8.63
CA SER A 657 15.97 -16.58 8.67
C SER A 657 14.92 -15.50 8.43
N ILE A 658 14.76 -14.56 9.36
CA ILE A 658 13.72 -13.54 9.34
C ILE A 658 14.36 -12.15 9.23
N LEU A 659 13.85 -11.35 8.28
CA LEU A 659 14.08 -9.92 8.22
C LEU A 659 12.76 -9.20 8.50
N VAL A 660 12.79 -8.29 9.47
CA VAL A 660 11.67 -7.43 9.85
C VAL A 660 12.00 -5.99 9.45
N THR A 661 11.06 -5.29 8.81
CA THR A 661 11.18 -3.85 8.50
C THR A 661 10.03 -3.05 9.11
N ALA A 662 10.30 -1.83 9.57
CA ALA A 662 9.30 -0.96 10.21
C ALA A 662 9.58 0.53 9.97
N GLY A 663 8.55 1.38 10.13
CA GLY A 663 8.68 2.83 10.23
C GLY A 663 8.37 3.30 11.65
N LEU A 664 9.14 4.24 12.19
CA LEU A 664 8.91 4.78 13.54
C LEU A 664 7.61 5.60 13.62
N ARG A 665 7.20 6.25 12.52
CA ARG A 665 5.99 7.09 12.44
C ARG A 665 4.78 6.33 11.87
N ASP A 666 4.78 5.01 12.00
CA ASP A 666 3.71 4.15 11.48
C ASP A 666 2.49 4.16 12.42
N GLN A 667 1.46 4.93 12.05
CA GLN A 667 0.21 5.05 12.81
C GLN A 667 -0.74 3.84 12.63
N ARG A 668 -0.43 2.92 11.70
CA ARG A 668 -1.30 1.78 11.35
C ARG A 668 -0.80 0.48 11.98
N VAL A 669 0.50 0.27 11.97
CA VAL A 669 1.18 -0.81 12.71
C VAL A 669 2.35 -0.21 13.47
N ALA A 670 2.07 0.25 14.69
CA ALA A 670 3.02 0.94 15.55
C ALA A 670 4.35 0.17 15.69
N CYS A 671 5.47 0.89 15.64
CA CYS A 671 6.82 0.31 15.53
C CYS A 671 7.20 -0.66 16.67
N TRP A 672 6.50 -0.63 17.80
CA TRP A 672 6.70 -1.57 18.90
C TRP A 672 6.28 -3.01 18.55
N HIS A 673 5.27 -3.22 17.69
CA HIS A 673 4.83 -4.55 17.25
C HIS A 673 6.00 -5.42 16.74
N PRO A 674 6.73 -5.01 15.68
CA PRO A 674 7.87 -5.77 15.17
C PRO A 674 9.04 -5.88 16.16
N LEU A 675 9.27 -4.88 16.99
CA LEU A 675 10.42 -4.85 17.89
C LEU A 675 10.24 -5.76 19.12
N LYS A 676 9.05 -5.77 19.74
CA LYS A 676 8.69 -6.76 20.77
C LYS A 676 8.85 -8.19 20.25
N PHE A 677 8.38 -8.46 19.03
CA PHE A 677 8.52 -9.76 18.36
C PHE A 677 9.98 -10.18 18.15
N VAL A 678 10.85 -9.28 17.65
CA VAL A 678 12.28 -9.55 17.47
C VAL A 678 12.99 -9.75 18.81
N ALA A 679 12.68 -8.94 19.82
CA ALA A 679 13.21 -9.08 21.17
C ALA A 679 12.85 -10.44 21.80
N ARG A 680 11.57 -10.83 21.77
CA ARG A 680 11.09 -12.11 22.31
C ARG A 680 11.62 -13.32 21.55
N MET A 681 11.81 -13.23 20.23
CA MET A 681 12.43 -14.31 19.46
C MET A 681 13.88 -14.56 19.90
N ARG A 682 14.68 -13.50 20.07
CA ARG A 682 16.06 -13.61 20.53
C ARG A 682 16.18 -14.01 22.00
N GLU A 683 15.21 -13.63 22.82
CA GLU A 683 15.08 -14.05 24.22
C GLU A 683 14.93 -15.58 24.29
N ARG A 684 14.02 -16.16 23.50
CA ARG A 684 13.85 -17.62 23.37
C ARG A 684 15.07 -18.31 22.73
N ASP A 685 15.65 -17.74 21.67
CA ASP A 685 16.88 -18.24 21.04
C ASP A 685 18.08 -18.29 22.01
N THR A 686 18.10 -17.43 23.04
CA THR A 686 19.15 -17.35 24.06
C THR A 686 18.88 -18.32 25.20
N ALA A 687 17.64 -18.36 25.70
CA ALA A 687 17.20 -19.29 26.75
C ALA A 687 17.36 -20.77 26.33
N ALA A 688 17.24 -21.09 25.04
CA ALA A 688 17.38 -22.44 24.51
C ALA A 688 18.79 -23.05 24.63
N GLY A 689 19.84 -22.26 24.91
CA GLY A 689 21.21 -22.75 25.20
C GLY A 689 21.93 -23.48 24.05
N SER A 690 21.27 -23.68 22.91
CA SER A 690 21.77 -24.41 21.74
C SER A 690 22.89 -23.67 21.01
N GLY A 691 23.81 -24.44 20.42
CA GLY A 691 24.97 -23.92 19.68
C GLY A 691 24.62 -23.06 18.45
N SER A 692 25.65 -22.58 17.75
CA SER A 692 25.55 -21.72 16.56
C SER A 692 24.94 -22.38 15.33
N ASP A 693 24.87 -23.70 15.30
CA ASP A 693 24.72 -24.45 14.06
C ASP A 693 23.26 -24.85 13.82
N GLY A 694 22.58 -24.13 12.93
CA GLY A 694 21.31 -24.53 12.33
C GLY A 694 20.22 -23.45 12.25
N SER A 695 20.20 -22.50 13.19
CA SER A 695 19.14 -21.46 13.26
C SER A 695 19.27 -20.38 12.19
N GLY A 696 18.13 -19.92 11.66
CA GLY A 696 18.10 -18.71 10.84
C GLY A 696 18.46 -17.43 11.61
N ILE A 697 18.91 -16.39 10.92
CA ILE A 697 19.22 -15.09 11.53
C ILE A 697 17.94 -14.25 11.74
N VAL A 698 17.91 -13.36 12.74
CA VAL A 698 16.80 -12.40 12.95
C VAL A 698 17.32 -10.97 12.87
N LEU A 699 16.97 -10.25 11.82
CA LEU A 699 17.35 -8.86 11.60
C LEU A 699 16.12 -7.94 11.70
N ALA A 700 16.26 -6.78 12.32
CA ALA A 700 15.29 -5.70 12.26
C ALA A 700 15.93 -4.48 11.58
N LYS A 701 15.18 -3.79 10.71
CA LYS A 701 15.58 -2.50 10.14
C LYS A 701 14.43 -1.51 10.29
N VAL A 702 14.68 -0.42 11.01
CA VAL A 702 13.67 0.61 11.32
C VAL A 702 14.07 1.91 10.67
N ASP A 703 13.18 2.48 9.87
CA ASP A 703 13.32 3.83 9.33
C ASP A 703 12.67 4.83 10.29
N VAL A 704 13.44 5.84 10.75
CA VAL A 704 12.99 6.77 11.80
C VAL A 704 12.14 7.93 11.28
N ASP A 705 12.14 8.16 9.96
CA ASP A 705 11.44 9.30 9.35
C ASP A 705 10.14 8.93 8.63
N LYS A 706 9.86 7.63 8.49
CA LYS A 706 8.75 7.07 7.71
C LYS A 706 7.55 6.61 8.54
N GLY A 707 6.36 6.76 7.95
CA GLY A 707 5.13 6.04 8.32
C GLY A 707 4.86 4.80 7.45
N HIS A 708 3.64 4.24 7.55
CA HIS A 708 3.27 2.91 7.02
C HIS A 708 3.64 2.65 5.54
N PHE A 709 3.33 3.62 4.66
CA PHE A 709 3.59 3.51 3.23
C PHE A 709 5.02 3.96 2.82
N GLY A 710 5.76 4.52 3.78
CA GLY A 710 7.08 5.11 3.60
C GLY A 710 7.11 6.37 2.72
N ALA A 711 8.30 6.96 2.63
CA ALA A 711 8.57 8.19 1.88
C ALA A 711 8.35 8.00 0.36
N GLY A 712 7.10 8.14 -0.08
CA GLY A 712 6.64 7.76 -1.42
C GLY A 712 7.36 8.49 -2.57
N ARG A 713 8.02 9.62 -2.28
CA ARG A 713 8.71 10.45 -3.27
C ARG A 713 10.13 9.98 -3.65
N ASP A 714 10.88 9.31 -2.76
CA ASP A 714 12.22 8.82 -3.12
C ASP A 714 12.16 7.42 -3.75
N GLN A 715 12.20 7.39 -5.08
CA GLN A 715 12.30 6.16 -5.86
C GLN A 715 13.64 5.45 -5.67
N GLU A 716 14.76 6.17 -5.47
CA GLU A 716 16.06 5.54 -5.24
C GLU A 716 16.11 4.86 -3.86
N GLN A 717 15.53 5.48 -2.83
CA GLN A 717 15.45 4.88 -1.49
C GLN A 717 14.57 3.63 -1.47
N ARG A 718 13.39 3.66 -2.10
CA ARG A 718 12.56 2.44 -2.26
C ARG A 718 13.31 1.31 -2.98
N LEU A 719 14.12 1.63 -3.99
CA LEU A 719 14.98 0.63 -4.65
C LEU A 719 16.14 0.13 -3.77
N LYS A 720 16.70 0.95 -2.87
CA LYS A 720 17.72 0.51 -1.89
C LYS A 720 17.12 -0.46 -0.88
N GLU A 721 15.91 -0.20 -0.40
CA GLU A 721 15.13 -1.10 0.46
C GLU A 721 14.83 -2.43 -0.24
N SER A 722 14.25 -2.40 -1.44
CA SER A 722 14.04 -3.62 -2.22
C SER A 722 15.36 -4.36 -2.50
N ALA A 723 16.46 -3.66 -2.80
CA ALA A 723 17.75 -4.31 -3.01
C ALA A 723 18.32 -4.96 -1.74
N PHE A 724 18.02 -4.41 -0.55
CA PHE A 724 18.37 -4.99 0.75
C PHE A 724 17.54 -6.24 1.05
N GLU A 725 16.21 -6.17 0.89
CA GLU A 725 15.28 -7.29 1.04
C GLU A 725 15.63 -8.46 0.08
N LEU A 726 15.84 -8.17 -1.20
CA LEU A 726 16.24 -9.17 -2.20
C LEU A 726 17.63 -9.77 -1.92
N ALA A 727 18.60 -8.97 -1.48
CA ALA A 727 19.93 -9.48 -1.11
C ALA A 727 19.88 -10.39 0.13
N PHE A 728 19.00 -10.08 1.09
CA PHE A 728 18.71 -10.96 2.22
C PHE A 728 18.16 -12.30 1.72
N LEU A 729 17.07 -12.32 0.95
CA LEU A 729 16.47 -13.55 0.40
C LEU A 729 17.50 -14.44 -0.30
N ILE A 730 18.22 -13.87 -1.28
CA ILE A 730 19.25 -14.59 -2.05
C ILE A 730 20.32 -15.19 -1.12
N SER A 731 20.81 -14.45 -0.11
CA SER A 731 21.82 -14.95 0.84
C SER A 731 21.38 -16.13 1.74
N GLN A 732 20.08 -16.35 1.89
CA GLN A 732 19.53 -17.42 2.72
C GLN A 732 19.11 -18.65 1.91
N VAL A 733 18.66 -18.42 0.67
CA VAL A 733 17.99 -19.39 -0.22
C VAL A 733 18.88 -19.88 -1.37
N GLN A 734 19.77 -19.04 -1.90
CA GLN A 734 20.72 -19.37 -2.97
C GLN A 734 22.16 -19.29 -2.43
N ARG A 735 22.55 -20.29 -1.63
CA ARG A 735 23.88 -20.42 -1.02
C ARG A 735 24.83 -21.27 -1.86
#